data_AF-A0A955NSW9-F1
#
_entry.id   AF-A0A955NSW9-F1
#
_cell.length_a   1.000
_cell.length_b   1.000
_cell.length_c   1.000
_cell.angle_alpha   90.00
_cell.angle_beta   90.00
_cell.angle_gamma   90.00
#
_symmetry.space_group_name_H-M   'P 1'
#
loop_
_entity.id
_entity.type
_entity.pdbx_description
1 polymer ?
#
loop_
_entity_poly.entity_id
_entity_poly.type
_entity_poly.pdbx_seq_one_letter_code
_entity_poly.pdbx_strand_id
1 'polypeptide(L)'
;MKSFTPAPIAFGLILTCLSSIVSAQPRVLVLGDTESQDEVRIALQCSGAEVSSLIDYSDWDGAEPSASDFDVILLLMGYDYNIGMTDEAAQAIVSFVEGGGSLVVTEWAAYNAFSEYLQPEVDALLPVDSPMGGDSSAATWTVADSGHPILTGFPASWYDPAYYSLVDLRAGAESIVDDGGGTPLVSVTTASGGTVIHINHSLTYDGLRISSYAIRLMVNSVYFAAGETPPPASGDVLLLGDGGSEVYVATAFLSAGFNVVFGGFYGGWDGEFPAPENFKSIVFLDGIEFGKGFSSSASTALSEYVMGGGGLVLTEWTSYDVLKNSLDSTFASLMPVVQPTYEEMEGGEWTISNTAHPMATSLPATWTDTTSFSVVEPVEGAEVIARDPNDVPMVTEKSVGEGKVVHINHTLASDTTFFDDLGSVTPYALRLIVNAAAYTGGMSPPYSTDSGEVLLLGDGFTESEAIRPLTRAGFHVAYAGRYDSWDGMFPDPSNYKATLFLDGYYYGQGMEDSAEQALANAVSSGMGLVATEWTTYDVLQETLGATVGDLLPVFQPVYGEGRNATWTVQNASHPILEGLPTEWSDGEGLSLIAPKDSAEVLVTSGTGTPMVTTWNSPGGKVVHLNDSLTYWNGGLGPE
;
A
#
# COMPACT_ATOMS: atom_id res chain seq x y z
N MET A 1 63.56 43.17 -23.03
CA MET A 1 62.41 42.29 -23.38
C MET A 1 62.74 40.87 -22.93
N LYS A 2 62.18 40.45 -21.79
CA LYS A 2 62.12 39.04 -21.36
C LYS A 2 60.65 38.79 -21.00
N SER A 3 60.02 37.92 -21.76
CA SER A 3 58.60 37.55 -21.66
C SER A 3 58.37 36.68 -20.43
N PHE A 4 57.39 37.05 -19.61
CA PHE A 4 56.82 36.20 -18.58
C PHE A 4 55.72 35.33 -19.21
N THR A 5 55.89 34.01 -19.14
CA THR A 5 54.83 33.03 -19.36
C THR A 5 54.22 32.66 -18.00
N PRO A 6 52.88 32.73 -17.83
CA PRO A 6 52.24 32.27 -16.60
C PRO A 6 52.12 30.74 -16.59
N ALA A 7 52.34 30.14 -15.42
CA ALA A 7 52.17 28.71 -15.16
C ALA A 7 50.68 28.34 -15.05
N PRO A 8 50.27 27.13 -15.45
CA PRO A 8 48.88 26.69 -15.34
C PRO A 8 48.56 26.31 -13.89
N ILE A 9 47.45 26.85 -13.38
CA ILE A 9 46.83 26.46 -12.11
C ILE A 9 46.01 25.19 -12.40
N ALA A 10 46.46 24.06 -11.86
CA ALA A 10 45.70 22.81 -11.89
C ALA A 10 44.60 22.87 -10.80
N PHE A 11 43.34 22.99 -11.23
CA PHE A 11 42.19 22.73 -10.36
C PHE A 11 42.07 21.21 -10.16
N GLY A 12 42.48 20.73 -8.99
CA GLY A 12 42.19 19.37 -8.55
C GLY A 12 40.72 19.28 -8.16
N LEU A 13 39.91 18.65 -9.03
CA LEU A 13 38.56 18.22 -8.69
C LEU A 13 38.68 17.06 -7.69
N ILE A 14 38.50 17.35 -6.41
CA ILE A 14 38.34 16.30 -5.38
C ILE A 14 36.92 15.77 -5.55
N LEU A 15 36.79 14.65 -6.25
CA LEU A 15 35.57 13.86 -6.33
C LEU A 15 35.44 13.12 -4.98
N THR A 16 34.83 13.75 -3.97
CA THR A 16 34.35 13.02 -2.81
C THR A 16 33.20 12.14 -3.27
N CYS A 17 33.42 10.82 -3.32
CA CYS A 17 32.34 9.85 -3.25
C CYS A 17 31.62 10.09 -1.91
N LEU A 18 30.58 10.90 -1.93
CA LEU A 18 29.53 10.84 -0.93
C LEU A 18 28.89 9.47 -1.14
N SER A 19 29.36 8.47 -0.39
CA SER A 19 28.52 7.33 -0.09
C SER A 19 27.30 7.93 0.58
N SER A 20 26.18 7.99 -0.14
CA SER A 20 24.88 8.27 0.45
C SER A 20 24.75 7.28 1.61
N ILE A 21 24.77 7.78 2.85
CA ILE A 21 24.26 7.00 3.97
C ILE A 21 22.78 6.89 3.65
N VAL A 22 22.39 5.79 3.01
CA VAL A 22 21.00 5.38 2.99
C VAL A 22 20.69 5.15 4.47
N SER A 23 19.93 6.05 5.09
CA SER A 23 19.35 5.78 6.42
C SER A 23 18.58 4.47 6.26
N ALA A 24 18.83 3.52 7.15
CA ALA A 24 18.17 2.23 7.10
C ALA A 24 16.67 2.49 7.30
N GLN A 25 15.84 1.95 6.41
CA GLN A 25 14.40 2.06 6.57
C GLN A 25 13.97 1.09 7.69
N PRO A 26 13.00 1.46 8.54
CA PRO A 26 12.47 0.54 9.54
C PRO A 26 11.93 -0.73 8.89
N ARG A 27 12.32 -1.90 9.42
CA ARG A 27 11.68 -3.19 9.13
C ARG A 27 10.62 -3.44 10.20
N VAL A 28 9.38 -3.63 9.78
CA VAL A 28 8.21 -3.62 10.65
C VAL A 28 7.41 -4.90 10.43
N LEU A 29 7.11 -5.60 11.52
CA LEU A 29 6.09 -6.64 11.55
C LEU A 29 4.80 -6.05 12.10
N VAL A 30 3.76 -5.97 11.28
CA VAL A 30 2.41 -5.57 11.70
C VAL A 30 1.62 -6.83 12.03
N LEU A 31 1.26 -7.00 13.30
CA LEU A 31 0.31 -8.02 13.72
C LEU A 31 -1.08 -7.37 13.73
N GLY A 32 -1.86 -7.65 12.68
CA GLY A 32 -3.15 -6.99 12.40
C GLY A 32 -4.29 -7.41 13.32
N ASP A 33 -5.45 -6.77 13.16
CA ASP A 33 -6.67 -7.03 13.93
C ASP A 33 -7.88 -7.27 13.02
N THR A 34 -7.63 -7.84 11.84
CA THR A 34 -8.56 -8.12 10.73
C THR A 34 -9.19 -6.92 10.01
N GLU A 35 -9.14 -5.71 10.56
CA GLU A 35 -9.71 -4.52 9.92
C GLU A 35 -8.72 -3.36 9.69
N SER A 36 -7.87 -3.02 10.66
CA SER A 36 -7.06 -1.79 10.61
C SER A 36 -5.72 -1.94 9.89
N GLN A 37 -5.26 -3.18 9.67
CA GLN A 37 -3.92 -3.50 9.20
C GLN A 37 -3.59 -2.90 7.84
N ASP A 38 -4.54 -2.83 6.91
CA ASP A 38 -4.26 -2.35 5.55
C ASP A 38 -4.01 -0.84 5.52
N GLU A 39 -4.81 -0.05 6.25
CA GLU A 39 -4.61 1.40 6.39
C GLU A 39 -3.25 1.72 7.03
N VAL A 40 -2.86 0.95 8.05
CA VAL A 40 -1.59 1.13 8.75
C VAL A 40 -0.41 0.70 7.89
N ARG A 41 -0.54 -0.47 7.23
CA ARG A 41 0.46 -1.01 6.30
C ARG A 41 0.72 -0.02 5.18
N ILE A 42 -0.32 0.50 4.52
CA ILE A 42 -0.14 1.44 3.41
C ILE A 42 0.46 2.77 3.89
N ALA A 43 0.13 3.25 5.10
CA ALA A 43 0.74 4.44 5.68
C ALA A 43 2.25 4.29 5.93
N LEU A 44 2.64 3.16 6.53
CA LEU A 44 4.04 2.82 6.79
C LEU A 44 4.82 2.64 5.49
N GLN A 45 4.21 1.95 4.52
CA GLN A 45 4.76 1.78 3.19
C GLN A 45 4.96 3.14 2.50
N CYS A 46 3.92 3.98 2.41
CA CYS A 46 4.03 5.34 1.85
C CYS A 46 5.16 6.17 2.51
N SER A 47 5.41 5.92 3.80
CA SER A 47 6.46 6.60 4.57
C SER A 47 7.88 6.08 4.31
N GLY A 48 8.02 4.91 3.68
CA GLY A 48 9.30 4.30 3.28
C GLY A 48 9.69 3.03 4.04
N ALA A 49 8.92 2.64 5.06
CA ALA A 49 9.19 1.44 5.86
C ALA A 49 9.08 0.15 5.03
N GLU A 50 9.82 -0.88 5.45
CA GLU A 50 9.65 -2.26 5.00
C GLU A 50 8.64 -2.91 5.94
N VAL A 51 7.53 -3.39 5.40
CA VAL A 51 6.41 -3.87 6.20
C VAL A 51 6.08 -5.28 5.77
N SER A 52 6.11 -6.20 6.73
CA SER A 52 5.44 -7.50 6.66
C SER A 52 4.22 -7.42 7.58
N SER A 53 3.10 -8.03 7.20
CA SER A 53 1.87 -7.96 7.99
C SER A 53 1.23 -9.33 8.17
N LEU A 54 0.52 -9.54 9.26
CA LEU A 54 -0.46 -10.62 9.38
C LEU A 54 -1.84 -9.99 9.50
N ILE A 55 -2.87 -10.69 8.99
CA ILE A 55 -4.25 -10.22 9.05
C ILE A 55 -4.72 -10.14 10.50
N ASP A 56 -4.47 -11.20 11.29
CA ASP A 56 -4.81 -11.29 12.71
C ASP A 56 -3.55 -11.64 13.52
N TYR A 57 -3.31 -10.88 14.59
CA TYR A 57 -2.23 -11.13 15.55
C TYR A 57 -2.37 -12.48 16.26
N SER A 58 -3.59 -13.02 16.35
CA SER A 58 -3.86 -14.30 17.03
C SER A 58 -3.36 -15.51 16.23
N ASP A 59 -3.16 -15.34 14.92
CA ASP A 59 -2.65 -16.37 14.03
C ASP A 59 -1.12 -16.51 14.06
N TRP A 60 -0.40 -15.50 14.58
CA TRP A 60 1.05 -15.58 14.70
C TRP A 60 1.46 -16.55 15.81
N ASP A 61 2.36 -17.49 15.49
CA ASP A 61 2.85 -18.51 16.43
C ASP A 61 4.15 -18.11 17.16
N GLY A 62 4.70 -16.93 16.84
CA GLY A 62 5.96 -16.44 17.38
C GLY A 62 7.21 -16.96 16.68
N ALA A 63 7.06 -17.84 15.70
CA ALA A 63 8.16 -18.42 14.95
C ALA A 63 8.30 -17.78 13.56
N GLU A 64 7.21 -17.73 12.78
CA GLU A 64 7.24 -17.21 11.41
C GLU A 64 6.15 -16.14 11.15
N PRO A 65 6.53 -14.96 10.61
CA PRO A 65 7.90 -14.54 10.34
C PRO A 65 8.67 -14.32 11.66
N SER A 66 9.98 -14.54 11.62
CA SER A 66 10.83 -14.43 12.82
C SER A 66 10.93 -13.00 13.32
N ALA A 67 10.66 -12.77 14.61
CA ALA A 67 10.75 -11.44 15.22
C ALA A 67 12.14 -10.80 15.05
N SER A 68 13.23 -11.58 14.93
CA SER A 68 14.58 -11.05 14.75
C SER A 68 14.83 -10.36 13.40
N ASP A 69 13.93 -10.55 12.43
CA ASP A 69 14.05 -9.95 11.10
C ASP A 69 13.49 -8.52 11.05
N PHE A 70 12.97 -8.03 12.17
CA PHE A 70 12.34 -6.72 12.28
C PHE A 70 13.05 -5.83 13.30
N ASP A 71 12.85 -4.53 13.17
CA ASP A 71 13.27 -3.52 14.14
C ASP A 71 12.12 -3.16 15.08
N VAL A 72 10.88 -3.28 14.59
CA VAL A 72 9.66 -2.96 15.31
C VAL A 72 8.58 -4.02 15.08
N ILE A 73 7.92 -4.46 16.16
CA ILE A 73 6.63 -5.14 16.08
C ILE A 73 5.54 -4.11 16.39
N LEU A 74 4.56 -3.98 15.51
CA LEU A 74 3.35 -3.19 15.71
C LEU A 74 2.18 -4.14 15.93
N LEU A 75 1.72 -4.25 17.17
CA LEU A 75 0.59 -5.08 17.56
C LEU A 75 -0.69 -4.23 17.56
N LEU A 76 -1.52 -4.44 16.55
CA LEU A 76 -2.82 -3.79 16.44
C LEU A 76 -3.83 -4.59 17.25
N MET A 77 -4.45 -3.93 18.22
CA MET A 77 -5.56 -4.45 19.01
C MET A 77 -6.65 -3.38 18.99
N GLY A 78 -7.42 -3.35 17.90
CA GLY A 78 -8.55 -2.45 17.66
C GLY A 78 -9.86 -3.23 17.60
N TYR A 79 -10.07 -3.97 16.51
CA TYR A 79 -11.31 -4.70 16.24
C TYR A 79 -11.42 -6.03 17.00
N ASP A 80 -10.44 -6.92 16.85
CA ASP A 80 -10.41 -8.23 17.53
C ASP A 80 -9.80 -8.16 18.94
N TYR A 81 -10.36 -7.34 19.83
CA TYR A 81 -10.03 -7.38 21.26
C TYR A 81 -10.80 -8.53 21.94
N ASN A 82 -10.24 -9.17 22.98
CA ASN A 82 -10.74 -10.39 23.67
C ASN A 82 -10.17 -11.74 23.21
N ILE A 83 -9.36 -11.75 22.15
CA ILE A 83 -8.62 -12.93 21.71
C ILE A 83 -7.19 -12.82 22.25
N GLY A 84 -6.66 -13.92 22.80
CA GLY A 84 -5.26 -13.97 23.23
C GLY A 84 -4.38 -14.51 22.10
N MET A 85 -3.10 -14.15 22.09
CA MET A 85 -2.11 -14.82 21.25
C MET A 85 -1.71 -16.18 21.87
N THR A 86 -0.90 -16.97 21.18
CA THR A 86 -0.30 -18.18 21.77
C THR A 86 0.75 -17.82 22.83
N ASP A 87 1.06 -18.75 23.75
CA ASP A 87 2.12 -18.54 24.76
C ASP A 87 3.49 -18.38 24.06
N GLU A 88 3.70 -19.11 22.97
CA GLU A 88 4.89 -19.01 22.13
C GLU A 88 5.03 -17.63 21.47
N ALA A 89 3.96 -17.09 20.89
CA ALA A 89 3.94 -15.74 20.33
C ALA A 89 4.20 -14.66 21.38
N ALA A 90 3.55 -14.75 22.54
CA ALA A 90 3.79 -13.83 23.66
C ALA A 90 5.27 -13.86 24.10
N GLN A 91 5.85 -15.05 24.23
CA GLN A 91 7.26 -15.19 24.60
C GLN A 91 8.21 -14.66 23.50
N ALA A 92 7.83 -14.77 22.22
CA ALA A 92 8.59 -14.19 21.12
C ALA A 92 8.63 -12.66 21.21
N ILE A 93 7.48 -12.00 21.45
CA ILE A 93 7.42 -10.53 21.66
C ILE A 93 8.31 -10.11 22.83
N VAL A 94 8.20 -10.81 23.97
CA VAL A 94 8.98 -10.49 25.17
C VAL A 94 10.48 -10.63 24.90
N SER A 95 10.88 -11.74 24.28
CA SER A 95 12.29 -11.99 23.95
C SER A 95 12.85 -10.96 22.96
N PHE A 96 12.02 -10.55 22.00
CA PHE A 96 12.35 -9.49 21.04
C PHE A 96 12.59 -8.15 21.73
N VAL A 97 11.67 -7.73 22.62
CA VAL A 97 11.79 -6.47 23.38
C VAL A 97 12.97 -6.50 24.35
N GLU A 98 13.16 -7.59 25.09
CA GLU A 98 14.33 -7.77 25.98
C GLU A 98 15.65 -7.80 25.20
N GLY A 99 15.62 -8.26 23.94
CA GLY A 99 16.73 -8.23 22.99
C GLY A 99 17.06 -6.85 22.43
N GLY A 100 16.22 -5.84 22.69
CA GLY A 100 16.37 -4.46 22.21
C GLY A 100 15.52 -4.09 21.01
N GLY A 101 14.70 -5.02 20.49
CA GLY A 101 13.65 -4.71 19.52
C GLY A 101 12.55 -3.85 20.15
N SER A 102 11.78 -3.13 19.34
CA SER A 102 10.77 -2.20 19.86
C SER A 102 9.34 -2.67 19.60
N LEU A 103 8.44 -2.40 20.54
CA LEU A 103 7.03 -2.77 20.46
C LEU A 103 6.16 -1.51 20.42
N VAL A 104 5.27 -1.42 19.44
CA VAL A 104 4.19 -0.44 19.41
C VAL A 104 2.88 -1.19 19.56
N VAL A 105 2.02 -0.76 20.48
CA VAL A 105 0.72 -1.39 20.75
C VAL A 105 -0.41 -0.35 20.77
N THR A 106 -1.62 -0.78 20.44
CA THR A 106 -2.82 0.07 20.49
C THR A 106 -3.73 -0.26 21.68
N GLU A 107 -4.80 0.54 21.84
CA GLU A 107 -5.60 0.66 23.07
C GLU A 107 -5.92 -0.66 23.77
N TRP A 108 -6.55 -1.59 23.05
CA TRP A 108 -7.19 -2.71 23.71
C TRP A 108 -6.18 -3.68 24.35
N ALA A 109 -4.88 -3.51 24.11
CA ALA A 109 -3.84 -4.18 24.87
C ALA A 109 -3.96 -3.90 26.39
N ALA A 110 -4.18 -2.65 26.79
CA ALA A 110 -4.32 -2.29 28.20
C ALA A 110 -5.63 -2.83 28.82
N TYR A 111 -6.71 -2.82 28.05
CA TYR A 111 -7.98 -3.43 28.47
C TYR A 111 -7.90 -4.96 28.56
N ASN A 112 -7.24 -5.60 27.60
CA ASN A 112 -7.06 -7.05 27.56
C ASN A 112 -6.15 -7.52 28.70
N ALA A 113 -5.15 -6.72 29.08
CA ALA A 113 -4.37 -6.96 30.30
C ALA A 113 -5.25 -6.96 31.55
N PHE A 114 -6.13 -5.96 31.70
CA PHE A 114 -7.09 -5.91 32.82
C PHE A 114 -8.07 -7.10 32.81
N SER A 115 -8.53 -7.49 31.62
CA SER A 115 -9.52 -8.55 31.45
C SER A 115 -8.92 -9.96 31.44
N GLU A 116 -7.61 -10.09 31.64
CA GLU A 116 -6.85 -11.36 31.60
C GLU A 116 -6.93 -12.08 30.23
N TYR A 117 -7.17 -11.34 29.14
CA TYR A 117 -7.09 -11.85 27.77
C TYR A 117 -5.68 -11.72 27.18
N LEU A 118 -4.92 -10.71 27.59
CA LEU A 118 -3.51 -10.56 27.21
C LEU A 118 -2.62 -11.39 28.13
N GLN A 119 -1.61 -12.06 27.56
CA GLN A 119 -0.63 -12.82 28.33
C GLN A 119 0.08 -11.92 29.35
N PRO A 120 0.22 -12.37 30.62
CA PRO A 120 0.85 -11.57 31.69
C PRO A 120 2.26 -11.08 31.36
N GLU A 121 3.01 -11.82 30.55
CA GLU A 121 4.36 -11.47 30.13
C GLU A 121 4.37 -10.29 29.15
N VAL A 122 3.40 -10.22 28.24
CA VAL A 122 3.22 -9.08 27.32
C VAL A 122 2.62 -7.89 28.07
N ASP A 123 1.65 -8.13 28.97
CA ASP A 123 1.13 -7.11 29.88
C ASP A 123 2.30 -6.43 30.63
N ALA A 124 3.25 -7.19 31.18
CA ALA A 124 4.40 -6.63 31.91
C ALA A 124 5.28 -5.67 31.08
N LEU A 125 5.20 -5.69 29.73
CA LEU A 125 5.91 -4.74 28.86
C LEU A 125 5.20 -3.39 28.75
N LEU A 126 3.88 -3.33 28.95
CA LEU A 126 3.08 -2.14 28.70
C LEU A 126 3.53 -0.96 29.58
N PRO A 127 3.55 0.29 29.04
CA PRO A 127 3.88 1.49 29.80
C PRO A 127 2.73 1.95 30.73
N VAL A 128 1.58 1.28 30.69
CA VAL A 128 0.36 1.68 31.38
C VAL A 128 -0.33 0.49 32.06
N ASP A 129 -1.18 0.79 33.04
CA ASP A 129 -2.13 -0.13 33.67
C ASP A 129 -3.56 0.34 33.40
N SER A 130 -4.50 -0.57 33.12
CA SER A 130 -5.95 -0.26 33.17
C SER A 130 -6.53 -0.72 34.51
N PRO A 131 -6.73 0.17 35.50
CA PRO A 131 -7.09 -0.25 36.86
C PRO A 131 -8.54 -0.73 37.00
N MET A 132 -9.42 -0.37 36.07
CA MET A 132 -10.86 -0.62 36.16
C MET A 132 -11.49 -1.18 34.88
N GLY A 133 -10.72 -1.33 33.79
CA GLY A 133 -11.26 -1.72 32.48
C GLY A 133 -12.31 -0.75 31.95
N GLY A 134 -12.21 0.53 32.33
CA GLY A 134 -13.12 1.57 31.83
C GLY A 134 -12.56 2.20 30.57
N ASP A 135 -13.45 2.74 29.76
CA ASP A 135 -13.19 3.45 28.51
C ASP A 135 -13.82 4.84 28.54
N SER A 136 -13.37 5.68 27.62
CA SER A 136 -13.93 6.98 27.29
C SER A 136 -13.87 7.14 25.76
N SER A 137 -14.48 8.20 25.24
CA SER A 137 -14.55 8.47 23.81
C SER A 137 -14.44 9.94 23.56
N ALA A 138 -14.00 10.33 22.37
CA ALA A 138 -14.03 11.70 21.88
C ALA A 138 -13.33 12.69 22.83
N ALA A 139 -12.03 12.87 22.64
CA ALA A 139 -11.22 13.74 23.47
C ALA A 139 -10.42 14.75 22.66
N THR A 140 -10.04 15.84 23.32
CA THR A 140 -8.93 16.67 22.85
C THR A 140 -7.64 16.03 23.31
N TRP A 141 -6.85 15.54 22.35
CA TRP A 141 -5.51 15.03 22.57
C TRP A 141 -4.57 16.22 22.70
N THR A 142 -3.92 16.36 23.86
CA THR A 142 -3.07 17.50 24.21
C THR A 142 -1.62 17.07 24.29
N VAL A 143 -0.74 17.74 23.55
CA VAL A 143 0.70 17.45 23.54
C VAL A 143 1.33 17.85 24.88
N ALA A 144 1.86 16.86 25.60
CA ALA A 144 2.57 17.06 26.85
C ALA A 144 4.08 17.32 26.63
N ASP A 145 4.68 16.75 25.58
CA ASP A 145 6.08 16.97 25.19
C ASP A 145 6.22 17.27 23.70
N SER A 146 6.18 18.55 23.33
CA SER A 146 6.31 18.99 21.93
C SER A 146 7.70 18.80 21.33
N GLY A 147 8.71 18.43 22.13
CA GLY A 147 10.04 18.08 21.66
C GLY A 147 10.19 16.60 21.26
N HIS A 148 9.21 15.76 21.59
CA HIS A 148 9.28 14.32 21.37
C HIS A 148 9.19 13.99 19.86
N PRO A 149 10.10 13.16 19.29
CA PRO A 149 10.10 12.86 17.86
C PRO A 149 8.79 12.30 17.32
N ILE A 150 8.05 11.52 18.13
CA ILE A 150 6.73 10.98 17.78
C ILE A 150 5.74 12.09 17.40
N LEU A 151 5.89 13.29 17.95
CA LEU A 151 4.97 14.42 17.73
C LEU A 151 5.46 15.39 16.65
N THR A 152 6.45 14.98 15.85
CA THR A 152 6.94 15.77 14.73
C THR A 152 5.83 16.03 13.72
N GLY A 153 5.49 17.32 13.55
CA GLY A 153 4.46 17.81 12.63
C GLY A 153 3.06 17.93 13.24
N PHE A 154 2.85 17.51 14.48
CA PHE A 154 1.54 17.61 15.14
C PHE A 154 1.26 19.03 15.65
N PRO A 155 -0.02 19.44 15.68
CA PRO A 155 -0.44 20.63 16.42
C PRO A 155 -0.26 20.40 17.93
N ALA A 156 -0.30 21.48 18.72
CA ALA A 156 -0.21 21.39 20.19
C ALA A 156 -1.38 20.61 20.83
N SER A 157 -2.50 20.51 20.12
CA SER A 157 -3.64 19.67 20.46
C SER A 157 -4.50 19.43 19.23
N TRP A 158 -5.22 18.32 19.18
CA TRP A 158 -6.23 18.03 18.17
C TRP A 158 -7.43 17.33 18.80
N TYR A 159 -8.53 17.23 18.07
CA TYR A 159 -9.69 16.46 18.49
C TYR A 159 -9.67 15.11 17.77
N ASP A 160 -9.90 14.04 18.52
CA ASP A 160 -10.05 12.70 17.96
C ASP A 160 -11.34 12.06 18.52
N PRO A 161 -12.26 11.59 17.66
CA PRO A 161 -13.54 11.02 18.10
C PRO A 161 -13.43 9.59 18.67
N ALA A 162 -12.30 8.90 18.49
CA ALA A 162 -12.17 7.50 18.85
C ALA A 162 -12.32 7.24 20.36
N TYR A 163 -12.61 5.98 20.69
CA TYR A 163 -12.52 5.49 22.06
C TYR A 163 -11.06 5.37 22.50
N TYR A 164 -10.86 5.43 23.81
CA TYR A 164 -9.61 5.22 24.50
C TYR A 164 -9.86 4.64 25.90
N SER A 165 -8.92 3.84 26.40
CA SER A 165 -9.03 3.18 27.69
C SER A 165 -8.60 4.12 28.81
N LEU A 166 -9.29 4.07 29.95
CA LEU A 166 -8.86 4.77 31.15
C LEU A 166 -7.68 4.04 31.78
N VAL A 167 -6.49 4.61 31.60
CA VAL A 167 -5.22 4.00 32.02
C VAL A 167 -4.41 4.92 32.94
N ASP A 168 -3.58 4.32 33.77
CA ASP A 168 -2.58 4.99 34.61
C ASP A 168 -1.17 4.69 34.08
N LEU A 169 -0.24 5.64 34.16
CA LEU A 169 1.17 5.40 33.82
C LEU A 169 1.82 4.43 34.81
N ARG A 170 2.56 3.46 34.30
CA ARG A 170 3.46 2.65 35.11
C ARG A 170 4.72 3.42 35.52
N ALA A 171 5.35 2.98 36.60
CA ALA A 171 6.59 3.57 37.08
C ALA A 171 7.70 3.46 36.01
N GLY A 172 8.26 4.61 35.61
CA GLY A 172 9.30 4.67 34.58
C GLY A 172 8.78 4.83 33.15
N ALA A 173 7.46 4.89 32.96
CA ALA A 173 6.85 5.34 31.71
C ALA A 173 6.66 6.86 31.70
N GLU A 174 6.57 7.43 30.51
CA GLU A 174 6.22 8.83 30.26
C GLU A 174 4.98 8.93 29.38
N SER A 175 4.12 9.91 29.66
CA SER A 175 3.02 10.30 28.77
C SER A 175 3.48 11.50 27.94
N ILE A 176 3.40 11.38 26.62
CA ILE A 176 3.76 12.47 25.70
C ILE A 176 2.51 13.16 25.10
N VAL A 177 1.34 12.52 25.22
CA VAL A 177 0.03 13.09 24.89
C VAL A 177 -0.99 12.64 25.94
N ASP A 178 -1.87 13.53 26.39
CA ASP A 178 -2.95 13.23 27.34
C ASP A 178 -4.30 13.85 26.92
N ASP A 179 -5.40 13.44 27.57
CA ASP A 179 -6.76 13.90 27.29
C ASP A 179 -7.12 15.28 27.89
N GLY A 180 -6.13 16.00 28.45
CA GLY A 180 -6.32 17.23 29.23
C GLY A 180 -6.89 17.00 30.64
N GLY A 181 -7.43 15.82 30.92
CA GLY A 181 -7.88 15.34 32.22
C GLY A 181 -6.83 14.53 32.99
N GLY A 182 -5.73 14.18 32.32
CA GLY A 182 -4.59 13.45 32.87
C GLY A 182 -4.54 11.98 32.50
N THR A 183 -5.46 11.48 31.67
CA THR A 183 -5.39 10.12 31.11
C THR A 183 -4.32 10.10 30.01
N PRO A 184 -3.29 9.24 30.09
CA PRO A 184 -2.30 9.10 29.03
C PRO A 184 -2.93 8.57 27.74
N LEU A 185 -2.65 9.23 26.63
CA LEU A 185 -3.12 8.86 25.30
C LEU A 185 -2.00 8.32 24.41
N VAL A 186 -0.77 8.81 24.60
CA VAL A 186 0.44 8.20 24.03
C VAL A 186 1.48 8.09 25.14
N SER A 187 1.90 6.86 25.43
CA SER A 187 2.84 6.55 26.51
C SER A 187 4.05 5.79 25.98
N VAL A 188 5.23 6.07 26.53
CA VAL A 188 6.50 5.46 26.13
C VAL A 188 7.23 4.92 27.36
N THR A 189 7.89 3.78 27.23
CA THR A 189 8.87 3.30 28.20
C THR A 189 10.03 2.58 27.51
N THR A 190 11.17 2.53 28.19
CA THR A 190 12.38 1.77 27.78
C THR A 190 12.83 0.79 28.88
N ALA A 191 11.96 0.53 29.87
CA ALA A 191 12.31 -0.22 31.07
C ALA A 191 12.65 -1.71 30.79
N SER A 192 12.17 -2.25 29.67
CA SER A 192 12.26 -3.68 29.33
C SER A 192 13.40 -4.01 28.36
N GLY A 193 14.31 -3.07 28.08
CA GLY A 193 15.42 -3.25 27.13
C GLY A 193 15.19 -2.47 25.83
N GLY A 194 14.16 -2.84 25.08
CA GLY A 194 13.66 -2.10 23.92
C GLY A 194 12.68 -0.98 24.27
N THR A 195 12.23 -0.25 23.24
CA THR A 195 11.22 0.81 23.39
C THR A 195 9.82 0.21 23.29
N VAL A 196 8.95 0.50 24.26
CA VAL A 196 7.53 0.13 24.20
C VAL A 196 6.68 1.39 24.15
N ILE A 197 5.82 1.49 23.14
CA ILE A 197 4.93 2.63 22.90
C ILE A 197 3.49 2.12 22.94
N HIS A 198 2.65 2.76 23.75
CA HIS A 198 1.20 2.51 23.79
C HIS A 198 0.46 3.71 23.22
N ILE A 199 -0.31 3.49 22.16
CA ILE A 199 -1.21 4.47 21.56
C ILE A 199 -2.63 4.10 21.98
N ASN A 200 -3.21 4.91 22.86
CA ASN A 200 -4.51 4.67 23.46
C ASN A 200 -5.64 5.10 22.51
N HIS A 201 -5.74 4.44 21.36
CA HIS A 201 -6.73 4.68 20.33
C HIS A 201 -7.35 3.34 19.91
N SER A 202 -8.69 3.28 19.90
CA SER A 202 -9.50 2.06 19.61
C SER A 202 -9.47 1.58 18.16
N LEU A 203 -8.82 2.34 17.28
CA LEU A 203 -8.74 2.10 15.84
C LEU A 203 -10.14 1.99 15.24
N THR A 204 -10.55 0.79 14.82
CA THR A 204 -11.79 0.54 14.08
C THR A 204 -12.92 -0.12 14.90
N TYR A 205 -12.72 -0.35 16.20
CA TYR A 205 -13.62 -1.12 17.08
C TYR A 205 -15.13 -0.87 16.90
N ASP A 206 -15.57 0.37 16.85
CA ASP A 206 -16.99 0.74 16.81
C ASP A 206 -17.49 1.08 15.38
N GLY A 207 -16.72 0.66 14.37
CA GLY A 207 -16.93 1.03 12.97
C GLY A 207 -16.52 2.47 12.67
N LEU A 208 -15.84 3.16 13.60
CA LEU A 208 -15.07 4.36 13.27
C LEU A 208 -13.89 3.97 12.38
N ARG A 209 -13.48 4.89 11.51
CA ARG A 209 -12.25 4.74 10.72
C ARG A 209 -11.11 5.46 11.42
N ILE A 210 -9.88 5.08 11.11
CA ILE A 210 -8.69 5.62 11.78
C ILE A 210 -8.49 7.08 11.35
N SER A 211 -8.32 7.97 12.32
CA SER A 211 -8.09 9.39 12.02
C SER A 211 -6.72 9.61 11.37
N SER A 212 -6.58 10.70 10.60
CA SER A 212 -5.30 11.09 10.01
C SER A 212 -4.19 11.30 11.06
N TYR A 213 -4.57 11.73 12.26
CA TYR A 213 -3.66 11.87 13.40
C TYR A 213 -3.21 10.52 13.94
N ALA A 214 -4.11 9.56 14.10
CA ALA A 214 -3.78 8.22 14.57
C ALA A 214 -2.89 7.46 13.57
N ILE A 215 -3.19 7.53 12.26
CA ILE A 215 -2.33 7.00 11.19
C ILE A 215 -0.91 7.56 11.32
N ARG A 216 -0.81 8.88 11.47
CA ARG A 216 0.50 9.52 11.62
C ARG A 216 1.20 9.16 12.91
N LEU A 217 0.48 9.04 14.03
CA LEU A 217 1.07 8.64 15.30
C LEU A 217 1.70 7.25 15.18
N MET A 218 1.05 6.32 14.47
CA MET A 218 1.61 4.99 14.20
C MET A 218 2.88 5.07 13.36
N VAL A 219 2.87 5.82 12.25
CA VAL A 219 4.07 6.05 11.43
C VAL A 219 5.21 6.63 12.26
N ASN A 220 4.96 7.72 12.99
CA ASN A 220 6.00 8.39 13.77
C ASN A 220 6.50 7.51 14.92
N SER A 221 5.63 6.71 15.54
CA SER A 221 5.98 5.77 16.60
C SER A 221 6.90 4.67 16.08
N VAL A 222 6.61 4.10 14.91
CA VAL A 222 7.46 3.09 14.27
C VAL A 222 8.85 3.65 13.95
N TYR A 223 8.93 4.83 13.33
CA TYR A 223 10.24 5.43 13.03
C TYR A 223 11.04 5.74 14.29
N PHE A 224 10.40 6.32 15.31
CA PHE A 224 11.05 6.57 16.60
C PHE A 224 11.50 5.27 17.28
N ALA A 225 10.65 4.24 17.28
CA ALA A 225 10.92 2.92 17.85
C ALA A 225 12.11 2.22 17.15
N ALA A 226 12.28 2.43 15.85
CA ALA A 226 13.42 1.94 15.07
C ALA A 226 14.71 2.79 15.26
N GLY A 227 14.64 3.88 16.04
CA GLY A 227 15.76 4.83 16.21
C GLY A 227 15.99 5.76 15.02
N GLU A 228 15.02 5.85 14.11
CA GLU A 228 15.05 6.69 12.91
C GLU A 228 14.25 8.00 13.13
N THR A 229 14.48 8.99 12.28
CA THR A 229 13.69 10.23 12.31
C THR A 229 12.40 10.03 11.51
N PRO A 230 11.22 10.34 12.06
CA PRO A 230 9.98 10.24 11.30
C PRO A 230 10.02 11.08 10.01
N PRO A 231 9.65 10.51 8.85
CA PRO A 231 9.62 11.25 7.59
C PRO A 231 8.56 12.36 7.68
N PRO A 232 8.74 13.55 7.10
CA PRO A 232 7.76 14.64 7.20
C PRO A 232 6.40 14.24 6.62
N ALA A 233 5.31 14.82 7.16
CA ALA A 233 3.96 14.71 6.57
C ALA A 233 3.79 15.67 5.39
N SER A 234 4.67 15.56 4.39
CA SER A 234 4.68 16.35 3.17
C SER A 234 5.15 15.49 1.99
N GLY A 235 4.71 15.83 0.78
CA GLY A 235 4.99 14.99 -0.38
C GLY A 235 4.50 15.56 -1.70
N ASP A 236 4.52 14.70 -2.71
CA ASP A 236 3.93 14.98 -4.02
C ASP A 236 2.41 14.85 -3.97
N VAL A 237 1.91 13.80 -3.30
CA VAL A 237 0.49 13.46 -3.22
C VAL A 237 0.07 13.22 -1.77
N LEU A 238 -1.02 13.85 -1.34
CA LEU A 238 -1.82 13.40 -0.19
C LEU A 238 -2.95 12.50 -0.71
N LEU A 239 -2.96 11.26 -0.28
CA LEU A 239 -4.00 10.29 -0.61
C LEU A 239 -4.99 10.18 0.54
N LEU A 240 -6.25 10.53 0.30
CA LEU A 240 -7.37 10.35 1.23
C LEU A 240 -8.20 9.16 0.75
N GLY A 241 -8.26 8.10 1.57
CA GLY A 241 -8.81 6.80 1.20
C GLY A 241 -10.31 6.63 1.42
N ASP A 242 -10.90 5.67 0.73
CA ASP A 242 -12.32 5.29 0.71
C ASP A 242 -12.65 3.96 1.41
N GLY A 243 -11.67 3.31 2.04
CA GLY A 243 -11.76 1.99 2.66
C GLY A 243 -11.53 0.79 1.73
N GLY A 244 -11.08 0.96 0.47
CA GLY A 244 -10.83 -0.21 -0.40
C GLY A 244 -9.93 -0.02 -1.62
N SER A 245 -9.79 1.19 -2.17
CA SER A 245 -9.01 1.41 -3.41
C SER A 245 -7.59 1.97 -3.18
N GLU A 246 -7.24 2.30 -1.93
CA GLU A 246 -6.03 3.02 -1.54
C GLU A 246 -4.78 2.23 -1.81
N VAL A 247 -4.78 0.92 -1.51
CA VAL A 247 -3.60 0.07 -1.69
C VAL A 247 -3.18 0.09 -3.16
N TYR A 248 -4.14 -0.04 -4.08
CA TYR A 248 -3.88 0.02 -5.52
C TYR A 248 -3.40 1.39 -5.98
N VAL A 249 -4.09 2.45 -5.53
CA VAL A 249 -3.77 3.84 -5.94
C VAL A 249 -2.42 4.29 -5.38
N ALA A 250 -2.15 4.03 -4.10
CA ALA A 250 -0.86 4.31 -3.47
C ALA A 250 0.27 3.51 -4.13
N THR A 251 0.04 2.22 -4.42
CA THR A 251 1.01 1.39 -5.14
C THR A 251 1.30 1.93 -6.54
N ALA A 252 0.27 2.37 -7.27
CA ALA A 252 0.44 3.02 -8.56
C ALA A 252 1.30 4.30 -8.46
N PHE A 253 1.05 5.13 -7.45
CA PHE A 253 1.85 6.33 -7.19
C PHE A 253 3.29 6.03 -6.78
N LEU A 254 3.52 5.01 -5.94
CA LEU A 254 4.85 4.57 -5.55
C LEU A 254 5.62 3.99 -6.74
N SER A 255 4.96 3.20 -7.60
CA SER A 255 5.57 2.71 -8.86
C SER A 255 5.91 3.86 -9.81
N ALA A 256 5.10 4.92 -9.78
CA ALA A 256 5.34 6.16 -10.50
C ALA A 256 6.45 7.01 -9.85
N GLY A 257 6.99 6.63 -8.70
CA GLY A 257 8.07 7.33 -8.01
C GLY A 257 7.65 8.63 -7.33
N PHE A 258 6.36 8.80 -7.02
CA PHE A 258 5.90 9.91 -6.21
C PHE A 258 6.14 9.66 -4.72
N ASN A 259 6.38 10.75 -3.98
CA ASN A 259 6.36 10.73 -2.53
C ASN A 259 4.90 10.88 -2.07
N VAL A 260 4.32 9.81 -1.55
CA VAL A 260 2.91 9.75 -1.14
C VAL A 260 2.83 9.84 0.37
N VAL A 261 1.86 10.61 0.87
CA VAL A 261 1.42 10.51 2.26
C VAL A 261 0.00 9.99 2.25
N PHE A 262 -0.24 8.87 2.93
CA PHE A 262 -1.59 8.38 3.17
C PHE A 262 -2.18 9.10 4.38
N GLY A 263 -3.30 9.77 4.17
CA GLY A 263 -4.00 10.54 5.20
C GLY A 263 -5.03 9.74 5.99
N GLY A 264 -5.19 8.43 5.72
CA GLY A 264 -6.29 7.64 6.27
C GLY A 264 -7.60 7.85 5.49
N PHE A 265 -8.69 7.40 6.10
CA PHE A 265 -10.04 7.58 5.56
C PHE A 265 -10.41 9.07 5.41
N TYR A 266 -10.94 9.46 4.24
CA TYR A 266 -11.23 10.86 3.94
C TYR A 266 -12.21 11.51 4.94
N GLY A 267 -13.19 10.76 5.46
CA GLY A 267 -14.16 11.29 6.42
C GLY A 267 -13.57 11.54 7.81
N GLY A 268 -12.38 10.99 8.08
CA GLY A 268 -11.59 11.26 9.29
C GLY A 268 -10.66 12.46 9.17
N TRP A 269 -10.52 13.04 7.99
CA TRP A 269 -9.64 14.19 7.75
C TRP A 269 -10.37 15.53 8.02
N ASP A 270 -9.77 16.37 8.85
CA ASP A 270 -10.36 17.62 9.35
C ASP A 270 -10.02 18.86 8.51
N GLY A 271 -9.12 18.70 7.53
CA GLY A 271 -8.57 19.79 6.72
C GLY A 271 -7.33 20.46 7.30
N GLU A 272 -6.91 20.10 8.52
CA GLU A 272 -5.75 20.67 9.20
C GLU A 272 -4.53 19.76 9.14
N PHE A 273 -4.72 18.44 9.29
CA PHE A 273 -3.60 17.50 9.35
C PHE A 273 -3.83 16.18 8.60
N PRO A 274 -2.95 15.78 7.66
CA PRO A 274 -1.84 16.55 7.10
C PRO A 274 -2.33 17.85 6.44
N ALA A 275 -1.53 18.91 6.55
CA ALA A 275 -1.90 20.22 6.02
C ALA A 275 -1.84 20.24 4.48
N PRO A 276 -2.91 20.67 3.77
CA PRO A 276 -2.99 20.66 2.31
C PRO A 276 -1.78 21.28 1.59
N GLU A 277 -1.27 22.40 2.10
CA GLU A 277 -0.19 23.19 1.48
C GLU A 277 1.15 22.46 1.40
N ASN A 278 1.28 21.32 2.10
CA ASN A 278 2.46 20.48 2.06
C ASN A 278 2.50 19.54 0.85
N PHE A 279 1.47 19.59 -0.01
CA PHE A 279 1.28 18.67 -1.14
C PHE A 279 1.06 19.40 -2.45
N LYS A 280 1.51 18.79 -3.54
CA LYS A 280 1.28 19.33 -4.89
C LYS A 280 -0.11 18.95 -5.41
N SER A 281 -0.56 17.74 -5.10
CA SER A 281 -1.93 17.30 -5.37
C SER A 281 -2.52 16.58 -4.16
N ILE A 282 -3.83 16.71 -3.99
CA ILE A 282 -4.64 15.87 -3.11
C ILE A 282 -5.48 14.95 -4.00
N VAL A 283 -5.54 13.68 -3.65
CA VAL A 283 -6.36 12.67 -4.30
C VAL A 283 -7.39 12.23 -3.28
N PHE A 284 -8.65 12.53 -3.57
CA PHE A 284 -9.79 12.12 -2.78
C PHE A 284 -10.44 10.93 -3.48
N LEU A 285 -10.25 9.76 -2.89
CA LEU A 285 -10.93 8.54 -3.28
C LEU A 285 -12.29 8.53 -2.58
N ASP A 286 -13.34 8.42 -3.38
CA ASP A 286 -14.73 8.28 -2.96
C ASP A 286 -15.30 7.06 -3.71
N GLY A 287 -15.39 5.95 -2.99
CA GLY A 287 -15.69 4.60 -3.47
C GLY A 287 -16.67 3.90 -2.51
N ILE A 288 -16.22 2.84 -1.83
CA ILE A 288 -17.04 2.02 -0.91
C ILE A 288 -17.82 2.85 0.12
N GLU A 289 -17.22 3.93 0.59
CA GLU A 289 -17.75 4.76 1.66
C GLU A 289 -18.58 5.97 1.19
N PHE A 290 -19.04 5.94 -0.07
CA PHE A 290 -19.90 6.98 -0.64
C PHE A 290 -21.08 7.35 0.25
N GLY A 291 -21.52 8.61 0.15
CA GLY A 291 -22.55 9.18 1.00
C GLY A 291 -21.98 9.79 2.29
N LYS A 292 -20.68 9.65 2.56
CA LYS A 292 -20.00 10.32 3.67
C LYS A 292 -19.40 11.64 3.19
N GLY A 293 -19.80 12.72 3.85
CA GLY A 293 -19.28 14.05 3.56
C GLY A 293 -17.99 14.39 4.31
N PHE A 294 -17.29 15.40 3.82
CA PHE A 294 -16.30 16.12 4.61
C PHE A 294 -16.95 16.93 5.75
N SER A 295 -16.16 17.14 6.81
CA SER A 295 -16.46 18.23 7.74
C SER A 295 -16.40 19.57 7.01
N SER A 296 -17.13 20.58 7.49
CA SER A 296 -17.10 21.92 6.86
C SER A 296 -15.70 22.56 6.89
N SER A 297 -14.86 22.23 7.89
CA SER A 297 -13.46 22.67 7.92
C SER A 297 -12.65 22.02 6.80
N ALA A 298 -12.79 20.72 6.57
CA ALA A 298 -12.14 20.02 5.47
C ALA A 298 -12.58 20.55 4.09
N SER A 299 -13.88 20.77 3.88
CA SER A 299 -14.39 21.41 2.65
C SER A 299 -13.78 22.79 2.41
N THR A 300 -13.63 23.58 3.48
CA THR A 300 -13.04 24.92 3.42
C THR A 300 -11.55 24.84 3.09
N ALA A 301 -10.81 23.98 3.78
CA ALA A 301 -9.37 23.78 3.58
C ALA A 301 -9.05 23.34 2.15
N LEU A 302 -9.80 22.37 1.60
CA LEU A 302 -9.64 21.96 0.20
C LEU A 302 -9.94 23.09 -0.78
N SER A 303 -10.99 23.86 -0.52
CA SER A 303 -11.36 24.98 -1.39
C SER A 303 -10.28 26.07 -1.38
N GLU A 304 -9.74 26.41 -0.22
CA GLU A 304 -8.65 27.38 -0.09
C GLU A 304 -7.36 26.87 -0.74
N TYR A 305 -7.03 25.59 -0.55
CA TYR A 305 -5.89 24.94 -1.18
C TYR A 305 -5.97 24.99 -2.71
N VAL A 306 -7.08 24.57 -3.31
CA VAL A 306 -7.29 24.60 -4.76
C VAL A 306 -7.27 26.04 -5.26
N MET A 307 -7.98 26.96 -4.61
CA MET A 307 -7.98 28.37 -5.00
C MET A 307 -6.57 28.99 -4.98
N GLY A 308 -5.71 28.52 -4.08
CA GLY A 308 -4.31 28.93 -3.92
C GLY A 308 -3.31 28.25 -4.85
N GLY A 309 -3.76 27.42 -5.80
CA GLY A 309 -2.87 26.76 -6.78
C GLY A 309 -2.71 25.25 -6.61
N GLY A 310 -3.35 24.67 -5.58
CA GLY A 310 -3.32 23.23 -5.33
C GLY A 310 -4.04 22.40 -6.39
N GLY A 311 -3.60 21.15 -6.56
CA GLY A 311 -4.23 20.17 -7.44
C GLY A 311 -5.19 19.26 -6.69
N LEU A 312 -6.38 18.98 -7.25
CA LEU A 312 -7.35 18.06 -6.67
C LEU A 312 -7.81 17.02 -7.69
N VAL A 313 -7.77 15.75 -7.32
CA VAL A 313 -8.30 14.62 -8.10
C VAL A 313 -9.45 13.98 -7.32
N LEU A 314 -10.56 13.75 -8.02
CA LEU A 314 -11.83 13.25 -7.48
C LEU A 314 -12.25 12.01 -8.28
N THR A 315 -12.94 11.08 -7.62
CA THR A 315 -13.53 9.88 -8.25
C THR A 315 -15.05 10.04 -8.37
N GLU A 316 -15.70 9.02 -8.93
CA GLU A 316 -17.10 9.10 -9.36
C GLU A 316 -18.09 9.55 -8.28
N TRP A 317 -18.06 8.87 -7.12
CA TRP A 317 -19.09 9.00 -6.10
C TRP A 317 -19.11 10.39 -5.46
N THR A 318 -18.04 11.17 -5.63
CA THR A 318 -18.01 12.57 -5.21
C THR A 318 -19.13 13.38 -5.87
N SER A 319 -19.47 13.07 -7.13
CA SER A 319 -20.58 13.74 -7.82
C SER A 319 -21.95 13.37 -7.23
N TYR A 320 -22.11 12.13 -6.77
CA TYR A 320 -23.28 11.66 -6.05
C TYR A 320 -23.41 12.30 -4.68
N ASP A 321 -22.31 12.44 -3.96
CA ASP A 321 -22.29 13.06 -2.64
C ASP A 321 -22.65 14.55 -2.68
N VAL A 322 -22.26 15.23 -3.75
CA VAL A 322 -22.74 16.59 -4.03
C VAL A 322 -24.24 16.60 -4.36
N LEU A 323 -24.73 15.66 -5.19
CA LEU A 323 -26.15 15.53 -5.50
C LEU A 323 -27.01 15.26 -4.25
N LYS A 324 -26.50 14.45 -3.30
CA LYS A 324 -27.17 14.12 -2.04
C LYS A 324 -26.97 15.16 -0.93
N ASN A 325 -26.10 16.15 -1.14
CA ASN A 325 -25.68 17.13 -0.13
C ASN A 325 -24.96 16.50 1.07
N SER A 326 -24.31 15.34 0.86
CA SER A 326 -23.33 14.82 1.81
C SER A 326 -22.07 15.70 1.78
N LEU A 327 -21.63 16.11 0.60
CA LEU A 327 -20.64 17.18 0.43
C LEU A 327 -21.34 18.54 0.36
N ASP A 328 -20.83 19.51 1.11
CA ASP A 328 -21.46 20.82 1.25
C ASP A 328 -21.29 21.71 0.00
N SER A 329 -21.95 22.87 0.00
CA SER A 329 -21.91 23.79 -1.14
C SER A 329 -20.55 24.46 -1.36
N THR A 330 -19.68 24.49 -0.35
CA THR A 330 -18.29 24.96 -0.49
C THR A 330 -17.54 23.96 -1.35
N PHE A 331 -17.59 22.68 -1.01
CA PHE A 331 -16.97 21.62 -1.81
C PHE A 331 -17.59 21.50 -3.21
N ALA A 332 -18.92 21.51 -3.31
CA ALA A 332 -19.64 21.39 -4.58
C ALA A 332 -19.19 22.44 -5.63
N SER A 333 -18.71 23.61 -5.20
CA SER A 333 -18.21 24.65 -6.09
C SER A 333 -16.93 24.26 -6.85
N LEU A 334 -16.16 23.31 -6.32
CA LEU A 334 -14.93 22.79 -6.92
C LEU A 334 -15.22 21.83 -8.07
N MET A 335 -16.39 21.17 -8.08
CA MET A 335 -16.68 20.07 -9.00
C MET A 335 -16.54 20.48 -10.48
N PRO A 336 -15.83 19.67 -11.29
CA PRO A 336 -15.81 19.79 -12.76
C PRO A 336 -17.10 19.33 -13.44
N VAL A 337 -17.92 18.54 -12.75
CA VAL A 337 -19.15 17.96 -13.28
C VAL A 337 -20.33 18.18 -12.31
N VAL A 338 -21.55 18.00 -12.81
CA VAL A 338 -22.77 17.84 -12.01
C VAL A 338 -23.43 16.52 -12.35
N GLN A 339 -23.96 15.84 -11.35
CA GLN A 339 -24.81 14.67 -11.56
C GLN A 339 -26.28 15.13 -11.54
N PRO A 340 -27.01 15.16 -12.68
CA PRO A 340 -28.38 15.66 -12.73
C PRO A 340 -29.38 14.74 -12.04
N THR A 341 -29.11 13.43 -12.06
CA THR A 341 -29.97 12.38 -11.50
C THR A 341 -29.11 11.24 -10.98
N TYR A 342 -29.63 10.51 -9.98
CA TYR A 342 -29.00 9.25 -9.58
C TYR A 342 -29.30 8.18 -10.64
N GLU A 343 -28.34 8.02 -11.54
CA GLU A 343 -28.32 7.01 -12.59
C GLU A 343 -26.88 6.55 -12.75
N GLU A 344 -26.69 5.24 -12.65
CA GLU A 344 -25.43 4.52 -12.76
C GLU A 344 -25.51 3.64 -14.01
N MET A 345 -24.41 3.57 -14.74
CA MET A 345 -24.25 2.72 -15.91
C MET A 345 -23.14 1.71 -15.65
N GLU A 346 -23.29 0.51 -16.21
CA GLU A 346 -22.27 -0.56 -16.10
C GLU A 346 -21.46 -0.62 -17.39
N GLY A 347 -20.14 -0.45 -17.28
CA GLY A 347 -19.18 -0.63 -18.35
C GLY A 347 -19.31 0.36 -19.51
N GLY A 348 -18.18 0.71 -20.12
CA GLY A 348 -18.13 1.70 -21.18
C GLY A 348 -16.94 1.53 -22.12
N GLU A 349 -17.15 1.84 -23.39
CA GLU A 349 -16.04 2.18 -24.29
C GLU A 349 -15.73 3.66 -24.09
N TRP A 350 -14.47 3.98 -23.83
CA TRP A 350 -14.03 5.35 -23.59
C TRP A 350 -13.11 5.82 -24.70
N THR A 351 -13.27 7.06 -25.16
CA THR A 351 -12.45 7.67 -26.21
C THR A 351 -11.81 8.95 -25.70
N ILE A 352 -10.50 9.07 -25.88
CA ILE A 352 -9.76 10.31 -25.60
C ILE A 352 -10.10 11.36 -26.66
N SER A 353 -10.74 12.44 -26.23
CA SER A 353 -11.11 13.59 -27.05
C SER A 353 -9.90 14.48 -27.41
N ASN A 354 -8.89 14.53 -26.54
CA ASN A 354 -7.66 15.31 -26.72
C ASN A 354 -6.41 14.47 -26.40
N THR A 355 -5.87 13.76 -27.38
CA THR A 355 -4.71 12.86 -27.19
C THR A 355 -3.39 13.59 -26.91
N ALA A 356 -3.35 14.93 -27.06
CA ALA A 356 -2.20 15.74 -26.70
C ALA A 356 -2.26 16.23 -25.24
N HIS A 357 -3.37 16.00 -24.55
CA HIS A 357 -3.52 16.40 -23.16
C HIS A 357 -2.57 15.59 -22.27
N PRO A 358 -1.87 16.19 -21.28
CA PRO A 358 -0.98 15.43 -20.39
C PRO A 358 -1.66 14.24 -19.69
N MET A 359 -2.96 14.37 -19.37
CA MET A 359 -3.72 13.26 -18.78
C MET A 359 -3.91 12.05 -19.70
N ALA A 360 -3.80 12.23 -21.02
CA ALA A 360 -3.88 11.17 -22.01
C ALA A 360 -2.54 10.43 -22.22
N THR A 361 -1.46 10.82 -21.52
CA THR A 361 -0.13 10.26 -21.74
C THR A 361 -0.13 8.75 -21.49
N SER A 362 0.41 8.01 -22.46
CA SER A 362 0.53 6.54 -22.47
C SER A 362 -0.79 5.77 -22.38
N LEU A 363 -1.95 6.41 -22.46
CA LEU A 363 -3.23 5.73 -22.62
C LEU A 363 -3.52 5.47 -24.10
N PRO A 364 -4.19 4.36 -24.44
CA PRO A 364 -4.68 4.18 -25.80
C PRO A 364 -5.75 5.24 -26.13
N ALA A 365 -5.93 5.54 -27.41
CA ALA A 365 -6.94 6.50 -27.85
C ALA A 365 -8.38 6.06 -27.48
N THR A 366 -8.59 4.76 -27.36
CA THR A 366 -9.85 4.13 -26.94
C THR A 366 -9.56 2.92 -26.05
N TRP A 367 -10.38 2.68 -25.03
CA TRP A 367 -10.34 1.46 -24.21
C TRP A 367 -11.76 1.06 -23.77
N THR A 368 -11.92 -0.15 -23.26
CA THR A 368 -13.15 -0.57 -22.58
C THR A 368 -12.86 -0.71 -21.10
N ASP A 369 -13.83 -0.29 -20.29
CA ASP A 369 -13.82 -0.50 -18.86
C ASP A 369 -15.12 -1.22 -18.47
N THR A 370 -15.06 -2.16 -17.55
CA THR A 370 -16.23 -2.94 -17.10
C THR A 370 -16.86 -2.36 -15.84
N THR A 371 -16.21 -1.41 -15.18
CA THR A 371 -16.76 -0.83 -13.94
C THR A 371 -17.97 0.03 -14.19
N SER A 372 -18.72 0.27 -13.12
CA SER A 372 -19.77 1.26 -13.16
C SER A 372 -19.23 2.70 -13.20
N PHE A 373 -20.11 3.59 -13.65
CA PHE A 373 -19.88 5.02 -13.74
C PHE A 373 -21.19 5.81 -13.65
N SER A 374 -21.09 7.09 -13.27
CA SER A 374 -22.26 7.94 -13.04
C SER A 374 -22.63 8.73 -14.28
N VAL A 375 -23.92 8.96 -14.51
CA VAL A 375 -24.36 9.89 -15.56
C VAL A 375 -24.10 11.32 -15.10
N VAL A 376 -23.04 11.94 -15.62
CA VAL A 376 -22.63 13.31 -15.25
C VAL A 376 -22.58 14.26 -16.45
N GLU A 377 -22.72 15.55 -16.19
CA GLU A 377 -22.59 16.63 -17.18
C GLU A 377 -21.45 17.58 -16.79
N PRO A 378 -20.59 18.02 -17.73
CA PRO A 378 -19.53 18.98 -17.41
C PRO A 378 -20.13 20.35 -17.07
N VAL A 379 -19.59 21.03 -16.06
CA VAL A 379 -20.00 22.40 -15.73
C VAL A 379 -19.47 23.41 -16.75
N GLU A 380 -20.04 24.63 -16.76
CA GLU A 380 -19.53 25.72 -17.60
C GLU A 380 -18.05 25.98 -17.32
N GLY A 381 -17.24 25.97 -18.38
CA GLY A 381 -15.79 26.21 -18.30
C GLY A 381 -14.94 24.97 -18.01
N ALA A 382 -15.54 23.80 -17.82
CA ALA A 382 -14.81 22.54 -17.72
C ALA A 382 -14.40 22.00 -19.11
N GLU A 383 -13.22 21.37 -19.19
CA GLU A 383 -12.74 20.65 -20.38
C GLU A 383 -12.93 19.14 -20.16
N VAL A 384 -13.50 18.45 -21.15
CA VAL A 384 -13.67 17.00 -21.11
C VAL A 384 -12.59 16.34 -21.96
N ILE A 385 -11.84 15.43 -21.35
CA ILE A 385 -10.66 14.79 -21.94
C ILE A 385 -10.99 13.42 -22.53
N ALA A 386 -11.92 12.68 -21.91
CA ALA A 386 -12.38 11.39 -22.40
C ALA A 386 -13.90 11.23 -22.21
N ARG A 387 -14.56 10.52 -23.13
CA ARG A 387 -16.02 10.34 -23.17
C ARG A 387 -16.44 8.97 -23.70
N ASP A 388 -17.64 8.53 -23.35
CA ASP A 388 -18.29 7.38 -23.96
C ASP A 388 -19.00 7.73 -25.29
N PRO A 389 -19.56 6.75 -26.03
CA PRO A 389 -20.34 7.00 -27.25
C PRO A 389 -21.64 7.80 -27.04
N ASN A 390 -22.13 7.91 -25.80
CA ASN A 390 -23.32 8.70 -25.43
C ASN A 390 -22.97 10.13 -24.96
N ASP A 391 -21.70 10.54 -25.11
CA ASP A 391 -21.16 11.84 -24.69
C ASP A 391 -21.06 12.04 -23.17
N VAL A 392 -21.14 10.97 -22.38
CA VAL A 392 -20.92 10.98 -20.92
C VAL A 392 -19.42 11.16 -20.64
N PRO A 393 -19.01 12.16 -19.82
CA PRO A 393 -17.61 12.37 -19.48
C PRO A 393 -17.02 11.26 -18.60
N MET A 394 -15.83 10.79 -18.96
CA MET A 394 -14.95 9.96 -18.11
C MET A 394 -14.01 10.83 -17.29
N VAL A 395 -13.29 11.74 -17.98
CA VAL A 395 -12.30 12.61 -17.35
C VAL A 395 -12.67 14.05 -17.67
N THR A 396 -12.92 14.83 -16.62
CA THR A 396 -13.27 16.25 -16.76
C THR A 396 -12.36 17.09 -15.87
N GLU A 397 -11.76 18.13 -16.44
CA GLU A 397 -10.97 19.10 -15.70
C GLU A 397 -11.65 20.46 -15.61
N LYS A 398 -11.33 21.20 -14.54
CA LYS A 398 -11.76 22.58 -14.33
C LYS A 398 -10.67 23.36 -13.62
N SER A 399 -10.35 24.54 -14.13
CA SER A 399 -9.52 25.51 -13.40
C SER A 399 -10.37 26.19 -12.32
N VAL A 400 -9.86 26.23 -11.09
CA VAL A 400 -10.55 26.86 -9.95
C VAL A 400 -9.54 27.74 -9.21
N GLY A 401 -9.72 29.06 -9.29
CA GLY A 401 -8.70 30.00 -8.81
C GLY A 401 -7.39 29.84 -9.58
N GLU A 402 -6.28 29.64 -8.87
CA GLU A 402 -4.98 29.33 -9.46
C GLU A 402 -4.74 27.82 -9.65
N GLY A 403 -5.59 26.96 -9.05
CA GLY A 403 -5.45 25.51 -9.07
C GLY A 403 -6.32 24.81 -10.11
N LYS A 404 -6.31 23.47 -10.03
CA LYS A 404 -7.00 22.59 -10.97
C LYS A 404 -7.69 21.44 -10.25
N VAL A 405 -8.89 21.12 -10.71
CA VAL A 405 -9.68 19.98 -10.22
C VAL A 405 -9.93 19.04 -11.40
N VAL A 406 -9.68 17.75 -11.19
CA VAL A 406 -9.99 16.68 -12.14
C VAL A 406 -10.98 15.72 -11.50
N HIS A 407 -12.03 15.37 -12.23
CA HIS A 407 -12.97 14.32 -11.87
C HIS A 407 -12.80 13.14 -12.83
N ILE A 408 -12.61 11.94 -12.26
CA ILE A 408 -12.54 10.67 -12.97
C ILE A 408 -13.82 9.90 -12.62
N ASN A 409 -14.67 9.70 -13.62
CA ASN A 409 -15.98 9.07 -13.48
C ASN A 409 -15.86 7.54 -13.53
N HIS A 410 -15.22 6.99 -12.50
CA HIS A 410 -14.97 5.58 -12.31
C HIS A 410 -15.09 5.25 -10.83
N THR A 411 -15.83 4.19 -10.47
CA THR A 411 -16.10 3.80 -9.08
C THR A 411 -14.85 3.41 -8.30
N LEU A 412 -13.86 2.85 -9.00
CA LEU A 412 -12.65 2.20 -8.48
C LEU A 412 -12.96 0.95 -7.66
N ALA A 413 -13.70 1.10 -6.56
CA ALA A 413 -14.20 0.01 -5.73
C ALA A 413 -15.70 0.24 -5.47
N SER A 414 -16.55 -0.70 -5.91
CA SER A 414 -18.01 -0.52 -5.95
C SER A 414 -18.81 -1.26 -4.87
N ASP A 415 -18.27 -2.26 -4.17
CA ASP A 415 -19.06 -3.06 -3.22
C ASP A 415 -18.53 -3.03 -1.76
N THR A 416 -19.50 -2.94 -0.86
CA THR A 416 -19.40 -3.08 0.60
C THR A 416 -19.31 -4.54 1.08
N THR A 417 -19.56 -5.53 0.21
CA THR A 417 -19.35 -6.94 0.56
C THR A 417 -17.88 -7.30 0.39
N PHE A 418 -17.16 -7.28 1.52
CA PHE A 418 -15.85 -7.90 1.77
C PHE A 418 -15.14 -8.51 0.55
N PHE A 419 -14.02 -7.89 0.16
CA PHE A 419 -12.94 -8.37 -0.71
C PHE A 419 -13.27 -8.84 -2.15
N ASP A 420 -14.52 -9.12 -2.53
CA ASP A 420 -14.81 -9.79 -3.80
C ASP A 420 -14.91 -8.86 -5.03
N ASP A 421 -15.15 -7.54 -4.86
CA ASP A 421 -15.32 -6.60 -5.98
C ASP A 421 -14.12 -5.65 -6.21
N LEU A 422 -12.96 -5.95 -5.62
CA LEU A 422 -11.71 -5.20 -5.89
C LEU A 422 -11.16 -5.42 -7.32
N GLY A 423 -11.77 -6.33 -8.10
CA GLY A 423 -11.50 -6.49 -9.54
C GLY A 423 -11.90 -5.27 -10.38
N SER A 424 -12.58 -4.29 -9.80
CA SER A 424 -12.98 -3.04 -10.46
C SER A 424 -11.83 -2.03 -10.64
N VAL A 425 -10.69 -2.13 -9.94
CA VAL A 425 -9.58 -1.19 -10.16
C VAL A 425 -8.78 -1.58 -11.43
N THR A 426 -9.10 -0.96 -12.56
CA THR A 426 -8.44 -1.25 -13.84
C THR A 426 -7.09 -0.54 -14.00
N PRO A 427 -6.15 -1.10 -14.80
CA PRO A 427 -4.90 -0.42 -15.14
C PRO A 427 -5.09 0.98 -15.76
N TYR A 428 -6.20 1.17 -16.49
CA TYR A 428 -6.57 2.44 -17.09
C TYR A 428 -6.93 3.48 -16.01
N ALA A 429 -7.75 3.10 -15.03
CA ALA A 429 -8.11 3.97 -13.92
C ALA A 429 -6.90 4.38 -13.09
N LEU A 430 -6.00 3.44 -12.78
CA LEU A 430 -4.74 3.72 -12.08
C LEU A 430 -3.88 4.72 -12.85
N ARG A 431 -3.72 4.52 -14.17
CA ARG A 431 -2.97 5.46 -15.01
C ARG A 431 -3.61 6.84 -15.06
N LEU A 432 -4.94 6.90 -15.17
CA LEU A 432 -5.69 8.15 -15.18
C LEU A 432 -5.49 8.94 -13.88
N ILE A 433 -5.57 8.28 -12.71
CA ILE A 433 -5.35 8.90 -11.41
C ILE A 433 -3.91 9.42 -11.28
N VAL A 434 -2.92 8.61 -11.68
CA VAL A 434 -1.50 9.02 -11.68
C VAL A 434 -1.28 10.25 -12.57
N ASN A 435 -1.80 10.20 -13.79
CA ASN A 435 -1.67 11.30 -14.74
C ASN A 435 -2.42 12.56 -14.28
N ALA A 436 -3.60 12.40 -13.69
CA ALA A 436 -4.40 13.49 -13.16
C ALA A 436 -3.66 14.20 -12.03
N ALA A 437 -3.17 13.46 -11.03
CA ALA A 437 -2.41 14.03 -9.92
C ALA A 437 -1.14 14.73 -10.41
N ALA A 438 -0.42 14.10 -11.36
CA ALA A 438 0.76 14.70 -11.97
C ALA A 438 0.43 16.06 -12.61
N TYR A 439 -0.65 16.09 -13.40
CA TYR A 439 -1.09 17.25 -14.14
C TYR A 439 -1.61 18.38 -13.22
N THR A 440 -2.46 18.06 -12.25
CA THR A 440 -3.06 19.04 -11.33
C THR A 440 -2.00 19.63 -10.41
N GLY A 441 -1.05 18.80 -9.94
CA GLY A 441 0.06 19.24 -9.09
C GLY A 441 1.24 19.88 -9.82
N GLY A 442 1.14 20.07 -11.15
CA GLY A 442 2.24 20.63 -11.95
C GLY A 442 3.52 19.80 -11.90
N MET A 443 3.39 18.50 -11.61
CA MET A 443 4.48 17.55 -11.61
C MET A 443 4.78 17.12 -13.05
N SER A 444 6.03 16.77 -13.32
CA SER A 444 6.31 16.06 -14.56
C SER A 444 5.66 14.68 -14.45
N PRO A 445 4.90 14.21 -15.45
CA PRO A 445 4.43 12.83 -15.45
C PRO A 445 5.67 11.97 -15.31
N PRO A 446 5.80 11.25 -14.19
CA PRO A 446 6.99 10.49 -13.95
C PRO A 446 6.88 9.29 -14.90
N TYR A 447 7.73 9.32 -15.93
CA TYR A 447 7.99 8.23 -16.85
C TYR A 447 7.00 8.03 -18.00
N SER A 448 7.57 7.91 -19.19
CA SER A 448 6.98 7.28 -20.37
C SER A 448 6.89 5.78 -20.07
N THR A 449 5.68 5.24 -19.96
CA THR A 449 5.45 3.79 -19.77
C THR A 449 5.43 3.02 -21.08
N ASP A 450 5.93 3.60 -22.16
CA ASP A 450 5.98 2.95 -23.46
C ASP A 450 7.18 1.99 -23.57
N SER A 451 8.06 1.97 -22.56
CA SER A 451 9.08 0.94 -22.37
C SER A 451 9.59 0.93 -20.93
N GLY A 452 9.55 -0.22 -20.25
CA GLY A 452 10.03 -0.39 -18.88
C GLY A 452 10.94 -1.61 -18.73
N GLU A 453 11.45 -1.82 -17.52
CA GLU A 453 12.22 -3.03 -17.21
C GLU A 453 11.30 -4.13 -16.70
N VAL A 454 10.37 -3.80 -15.80
CA VAL A 454 9.45 -4.77 -15.20
C VAL A 454 8.00 -4.28 -15.32
N LEU A 455 7.13 -5.15 -15.82
CA LEU A 455 5.68 -5.06 -15.64
C LEU A 455 5.29 -5.92 -14.44
N LEU A 456 4.54 -5.37 -13.49
CA LEU A 456 4.00 -6.13 -12.37
C LEU A 456 2.50 -6.30 -12.53
N LEU A 457 2.07 -7.56 -12.51
CA LEU A 457 0.68 -7.97 -12.39
C LEU A 457 0.46 -8.43 -10.94
N GLY A 458 -0.43 -7.74 -10.25
CA GLY A 458 -0.61 -7.87 -8.80
C GLY A 458 -1.59 -8.95 -8.38
N ASP A 459 -1.47 -9.42 -7.14
CA ASP A 459 -2.37 -10.41 -6.53
C ASP A 459 -3.38 -9.79 -5.55
N GLY A 460 -3.46 -8.45 -5.48
CA GLY A 460 -4.31 -7.66 -4.61
C GLY A 460 -3.70 -7.28 -3.26
N PHE A 461 -2.51 -7.81 -2.93
CA PHE A 461 -1.98 -7.68 -1.58
C PHE A 461 -0.47 -7.43 -1.50
N THR A 462 0.36 -8.07 -2.32
CA THR A 462 1.83 -8.08 -2.16
C THR A 462 2.62 -7.26 -3.15
N GLU A 463 1.94 -6.47 -3.97
CA GLU A 463 2.58 -5.71 -5.04
C GLU A 463 3.53 -4.66 -4.51
N SER A 464 3.18 -3.98 -3.42
CA SER A 464 4.03 -2.98 -2.80
C SER A 464 5.31 -3.58 -2.21
N GLU A 465 5.24 -4.83 -1.73
CA GLU A 465 6.38 -5.60 -1.23
C GLU A 465 7.28 -6.08 -2.36
N ALA A 466 6.74 -6.34 -3.55
CA ALA A 466 7.53 -6.64 -4.74
C ALA A 466 8.12 -5.38 -5.42
N ILE A 467 7.39 -4.26 -5.48
CA ILE A 467 7.82 -3.03 -6.16
C ILE A 467 9.03 -2.40 -5.47
N ARG A 468 9.06 -2.40 -4.13
CA ARG A 468 10.16 -1.81 -3.35
C ARG A 468 11.54 -2.40 -3.65
N PRO A 469 11.78 -3.72 -3.48
CA PRO A 469 13.09 -4.30 -3.74
C PRO A 469 13.49 -4.13 -5.22
N LEU A 470 12.54 -4.22 -6.15
CA LEU A 470 12.80 -3.96 -7.58
C LEU A 470 13.26 -2.52 -7.84
N THR A 471 12.51 -1.53 -7.35
CA THR A 471 12.86 -0.11 -7.50
C THR A 471 14.17 0.25 -6.80
N ARG A 472 14.46 -0.35 -5.64
CA ARG A 472 15.74 -0.20 -4.93
C ARG A 472 16.92 -0.83 -5.66
N ALA A 473 16.68 -1.94 -6.35
CA ALA A 473 17.66 -2.52 -7.27
C ALA A 473 17.87 -1.67 -8.53
N GLY A 474 17.12 -0.57 -8.67
CA GLY A 474 17.22 0.39 -9.76
C GLY A 474 16.29 0.07 -10.93
N PHE A 475 15.40 -0.92 -10.80
CA PHE A 475 14.46 -1.26 -11.85
C PHE A 475 13.33 -0.24 -11.96
N HIS A 476 12.95 0.04 -13.20
CA HIS A 476 11.71 0.75 -13.48
C HIS A 476 10.54 -0.23 -13.54
N VAL A 477 9.62 -0.11 -12.57
CA VAL A 477 8.45 -0.99 -12.44
C VAL A 477 7.19 -0.26 -12.87
N ALA A 478 6.45 -0.82 -13.82
CA ALA A 478 5.08 -0.41 -14.12
C ALA A 478 4.11 -1.35 -13.43
N TYR A 479 3.16 -0.78 -12.68
CA TYR A 479 2.09 -1.53 -12.04
C TYR A 479 0.83 -1.55 -12.92
N ALA A 480 0.28 -2.74 -13.18
CA ALA A 480 -0.93 -2.92 -13.98
C ALA A 480 -2.21 -3.06 -13.16
N GLY A 481 -2.16 -2.99 -11.83
CA GLY A 481 -3.27 -3.46 -11.00
C GLY A 481 -3.23 -4.98 -10.83
N ARG A 482 -4.36 -5.56 -10.43
CA ARG A 482 -4.50 -7.00 -10.28
C ARG A 482 -4.39 -7.72 -11.62
N TYR A 483 -3.88 -8.94 -11.61
CA TYR A 483 -3.72 -9.73 -12.84
C TYR A 483 -5.06 -10.08 -13.50
N ASP A 484 -6.11 -10.27 -12.72
CA ASP A 484 -7.44 -10.68 -13.18
C ASP A 484 -8.29 -9.50 -13.69
N SER A 485 -7.88 -8.26 -13.42
CA SER A 485 -8.46 -7.05 -14.01
C SER A 485 -7.66 -6.50 -15.20
N TRP A 486 -6.55 -7.14 -15.57
CA TRP A 486 -5.73 -6.75 -16.70
C TRP A 486 -6.18 -7.42 -18.00
N ASP A 487 -6.52 -6.61 -19.01
CA ASP A 487 -7.06 -7.04 -20.31
C ASP A 487 -6.00 -7.51 -21.33
N GLY A 488 -4.71 -7.38 -20.97
CA GLY A 488 -3.58 -7.66 -21.86
C GLY A 488 -3.18 -6.54 -22.82
N MET A 489 -3.97 -5.48 -22.89
CA MET A 489 -3.80 -4.39 -23.83
C MET A 489 -3.07 -3.21 -23.20
N PHE A 490 -3.32 -2.94 -21.92
CA PHE A 490 -2.65 -1.85 -21.21
C PHE A 490 -2.33 -2.19 -19.75
N PRO A 491 -1.07 -2.03 -19.32
CA PRO A 491 0.11 -1.79 -20.15
C PRO A 491 0.39 -2.97 -21.11
N ASP A 492 0.85 -2.68 -22.34
CA ASP A 492 1.26 -3.73 -23.29
C ASP A 492 2.54 -4.42 -22.77
N PRO A 493 2.51 -5.75 -22.53
CA PRO A 493 3.63 -6.47 -21.92
C PRO A 493 4.88 -6.49 -22.82
N SER A 494 4.72 -6.34 -24.14
CA SER A 494 5.83 -6.33 -25.09
C SER A 494 6.77 -5.13 -24.95
N ASN A 495 6.35 -4.09 -24.22
CA ASN A 495 7.15 -2.93 -23.91
C ASN A 495 8.13 -3.15 -22.74
N TYR A 496 8.08 -4.31 -22.08
CA TYR A 496 8.85 -4.60 -20.87
C TYR A 496 9.90 -5.69 -21.09
N LYS A 497 10.93 -5.73 -20.23
CA LYS A 497 11.96 -6.79 -20.28
C LYS A 497 11.53 -8.04 -19.54
N ALA A 498 10.77 -7.88 -18.47
CA ALA A 498 10.17 -8.97 -17.72
C ALA A 498 8.77 -8.60 -17.22
N THR A 499 7.94 -9.61 -17.02
CA THR A 499 6.73 -9.52 -16.21
C THR A 499 6.92 -10.30 -14.92
N LEU A 500 6.59 -9.70 -13.79
CA LEU A 500 6.36 -10.39 -12.53
C LEU A 500 4.84 -10.59 -12.38
N PHE A 501 4.42 -11.84 -12.38
CA PHE A 501 3.04 -12.27 -12.20
C PHE A 501 2.90 -12.85 -10.79
N LEU A 502 2.37 -12.02 -9.90
CA LEU A 502 2.01 -12.41 -8.55
C LEU A 502 0.62 -13.04 -8.56
N ASP A 503 0.53 -14.23 -7.99
CA ASP A 503 -0.69 -15.03 -7.89
C ASP A 503 -0.65 -15.75 -6.56
N GLY A 504 -1.49 -15.27 -5.64
CA GLY A 504 -1.34 -15.49 -4.22
C GLY A 504 -2.62 -15.19 -3.46
N TYR A 505 -2.85 -13.93 -3.09
CA TYR A 505 -3.99 -13.58 -2.23
C TYR A 505 -5.35 -13.84 -2.90
N TYR A 506 -5.49 -13.47 -4.18
CA TYR A 506 -6.66 -13.79 -5.02
C TYR A 506 -6.46 -15.00 -5.95
N TYR A 507 -5.75 -16.03 -5.50
CA TYR A 507 -5.72 -17.30 -6.24
C TYR A 507 -7.14 -17.83 -6.53
N GLY A 508 -7.30 -18.61 -7.59
CA GLY A 508 -8.62 -19.06 -8.03
C GLY A 508 -9.27 -18.12 -9.05
N GLN A 509 -8.66 -16.97 -9.33
CA GLN A 509 -9.13 -16.04 -10.35
C GLN A 509 -8.47 -16.32 -11.71
N GLY A 510 -9.22 -16.10 -12.77
CA GLY A 510 -8.73 -16.24 -14.14
C GLY A 510 -8.23 -14.92 -14.71
N MET A 511 -7.60 -15.00 -15.87
CA MET A 511 -7.31 -13.84 -16.71
C MET A 511 -8.23 -13.86 -17.92
N GLU A 512 -8.46 -12.70 -18.53
CA GLU A 512 -9.10 -12.67 -19.85
C GLU A 512 -8.24 -13.42 -20.89
N ASP A 513 -8.88 -14.10 -21.84
CA ASP A 513 -8.20 -14.81 -22.94
C ASP A 513 -7.20 -13.89 -23.70
N SER A 514 -7.55 -12.61 -23.86
CA SER A 514 -6.67 -11.59 -24.46
C SER A 514 -5.42 -11.32 -23.63
N ALA A 515 -5.55 -11.31 -22.31
CA ALA A 515 -4.47 -11.08 -21.36
C ALA A 515 -3.49 -12.25 -21.34
N GLU A 516 -3.99 -13.49 -21.29
CA GLU A 516 -3.15 -14.67 -21.41
C GLU A 516 -2.39 -14.70 -22.74
N GLN A 517 -3.09 -14.37 -23.82
CA GLN A 517 -2.50 -14.35 -25.16
C GLN A 517 -1.46 -13.25 -25.32
N ALA A 518 -1.68 -12.07 -24.72
CA ALA A 518 -0.73 -10.97 -24.69
C ALA A 518 0.56 -11.37 -23.96
N LEU A 519 0.42 -12.01 -22.78
CA LEU A 519 1.55 -12.51 -22.01
C LEU A 519 2.35 -13.55 -22.80
N ALA A 520 1.67 -14.53 -23.41
CA ALA A 520 2.32 -15.56 -24.22
C ALA A 520 3.04 -14.98 -25.44
N ASN A 521 2.42 -14.02 -26.12
CA ASN A 521 3.04 -13.33 -27.26
C ASN A 521 4.30 -12.56 -26.84
N ALA A 522 4.27 -11.87 -25.71
CA ALA A 522 5.43 -11.14 -25.20
C ALA A 522 6.58 -12.08 -24.80
N VAL A 523 6.30 -13.19 -24.10
CA VAL A 523 7.31 -14.21 -23.78
C VAL A 523 7.90 -14.79 -25.06
N SER A 524 7.07 -15.13 -26.05
CA SER A 524 7.56 -15.66 -27.33
C SER A 524 8.40 -14.66 -28.12
N SER A 525 8.24 -13.37 -27.84
CA SER A 525 9.01 -12.27 -28.46
C SER A 525 10.29 -11.91 -27.70
N GLY A 526 10.58 -12.55 -26.57
CA GLY A 526 11.82 -12.34 -25.82
C GLY A 526 11.67 -11.79 -24.41
N MET A 527 10.46 -11.53 -23.95
CA MET A 527 10.19 -11.07 -22.59
C MET A 527 10.48 -12.19 -21.57
N GLY A 528 11.04 -11.84 -20.41
CA GLY A 528 11.10 -12.73 -19.26
C GLY A 528 9.75 -12.83 -18.54
N LEU A 529 9.45 -13.96 -17.92
CA LEU A 529 8.30 -14.12 -17.02
C LEU A 529 8.76 -14.73 -15.71
N VAL A 530 8.37 -14.11 -14.60
CA VAL A 530 8.45 -14.69 -13.26
C VAL A 530 7.01 -14.90 -12.80
N ALA A 531 6.63 -16.15 -12.54
CA ALA A 531 5.31 -16.52 -12.01
C ALA A 531 5.48 -17.17 -10.64
N THR A 532 4.44 -17.08 -9.83
CA THR A 532 4.42 -17.54 -8.43
C THR A 532 3.52 -18.77 -8.29
N GLU A 533 3.46 -19.34 -7.09
CA GLU A 533 2.98 -20.71 -6.86
C GLU A 533 1.59 -20.99 -7.45
N TRP A 534 0.63 -20.12 -7.13
CA TRP A 534 -0.78 -20.40 -7.36
C TRP A 534 -1.16 -20.37 -8.84
N THR A 535 -0.28 -19.83 -9.69
CA THR A 535 -0.47 -19.88 -11.14
C THR A 535 -0.56 -21.32 -11.64
N THR A 536 0.11 -22.28 -10.99
CA THR A 536 -0.01 -23.70 -11.36
C THR A 536 -1.31 -24.33 -10.88
N TYR A 537 -1.83 -23.90 -9.73
CA TYR A 537 -3.13 -24.31 -9.21
C TYR A 537 -4.24 -23.81 -10.11
N ASP A 538 -4.18 -22.56 -10.56
CA ASP A 538 -5.21 -21.98 -11.41
C ASP A 538 -5.24 -22.59 -12.81
N VAL A 539 -4.08 -22.97 -13.34
CA VAL A 539 -4.02 -23.81 -14.55
C VAL A 539 -4.63 -25.19 -14.31
N LEU A 540 -4.45 -25.80 -13.13
CA LEU A 540 -5.05 -27.09 -12.79
C LEU A 540 -6.57 -26.99 -12.61
N GLN A 541 -7.08 -25.89 -12.05
CA GLN A 541 -8.51 -25.65 -11.86
C GLN A 541 -9.22 -25.12 -13.12
N GLU A 542 -8.48 -24.87 -14.20
CA GLU A 542 -8.98 -24.28 -15.44
C GLU A 542 -9.52 -22.84 -15.25
N THR A 543 -9.09 -22.15 -14.20
CA THR A 543 -9.32 -20.71 -14.00
C THR A 543 -8.33 -19.89 -14.83
N LEU A 544 -7.08 -20.36 -14.92
CA LEU A 544 -6.13 -19.95 -15.96
C LEU A 544 -6.09 -20.99 -17.10
N GLY A 545 -6.06 -20.49 -18.31
CA GLY A 545 -6.06 -21.28 -19.52
C GLY A 545 -4.76 -22.03 -19.79
N ALA A 546 -4.85 -22.98 -20.73
CA ALA A 546 -3.70 -23.72 -21.22
C ALA A 546 -2.61 -22.80 -21.83
N THR A 547 -2.96 -21.59 -22.25
CA THR A 547 -2.02 -20.59 -22.77
C THR A 547 -1.00 -20.20 -21.71
N VAL A 548 -1.44 -19.83 -20.50
CA VAL A 548 -0.54 -19.59 -19.36
C VAL A 548 0.13 -20.88 -18.93
N GLY A 549 -0.63 -21.98 -18.86
CA GLY A 549 -0.12 -23.30 -18.52
C GLY A 549 1.08 -23.71 -19.38
N ASP A 550 1.06 -23.43 -20.68
CA ASP A 550 2.16 -23.74 -21.62
C ASP A 550 3.41 -22.89 -21.41
N LEU A 551 3.32 -21.72 -20.77
CA LEU A 551 4.46 -20.86 -20.45
C LEU A 551 5.26 -21.38 -19.23
N LEU A 552 4.57 -21.99 -18.26
CA LEU A 552 5.19 -22.38 -17.00
C LEU A 552 6.18 -23.55 -17.19
N PRO A 553 7.35 -23.53 -16.51
CA PRO A 553 8.33 -24.62 -16.53
C PRO A 553 7.89 -25.86 -15.72
N VAL A 554 6.76 -25.77 -15.04
CA VAL A 554 6.22 -26.76 -14.11
C VAL A 554 4.74 -26.99 -14.42
N PHE A 555 4.17 -28.03 -13.83
CA PHE A 555 2.73 -28.27 -13.82
C PHE A 555 2.33 -28.94 -12.50
N GLN A 556 1.09 -28.74 -12.07
CA GLN A 556 0.53 -29.44 -10.92
C GLN A 556 -0.27 -30.67 -11.39
N PRO A 557 0.20 -31.92 -11.15
CA PRO A 557 -0.46 -33.11 -11.68
C PRO A 557 -1.79 -33.43 -10.99
N VAL A 558 -1.88 -33.11 -9.71
CA VAL A 558 -3.05 -33.26 -8.84
C VAL A 558 -2.98 -32.17 -7.79
N TYR A 559 -4.13 -31.71 -7.32
CA TYR A 559 -4.16 -30.76 -6.21
C TYR A 559 -3.48 -31.38 -4.98
N GLY A 560 -2.58 -30.60 -4.39
CA GLY A 560 -1.85 -30.99 -3.20
C GLY A 560 -0.89 -29.90 -2.79
N GLU A 561 -0.81 -29.71 -1.48
CA GLU A 561 0.01 -28.69 -0.82
C GLU A 561 0.94 -29.35 0.20
N GLY A 562 2.07 -28.70 0.45
CA GLY A 562 3.01 -29.00 1.53
C GLY A 562 3.26 -27.76 2.38
N ARG A 563 3.99 -27.94 3.49
CA ARG A 563 4.49 -26.84 4.34
C ARG A 563 5.84 -27.20 4.94
N ASN A 564 6.52 -26.21 5.52
CA ASN A 564 7.75 -26.38 6.30
C ASN A 564 8.85 -27.08 5.50
N ALA A 565 9.01 -26.69 4.24
CA ALA A 565 10.08 -27.23 3.41
C ALA A 565 11.42 -26.62 3.83
N THR A 566 12.42 -27.49 3.98
CA THR A 566 13.80 -27.06 3.88
C THR A 566 14.18 -27.05 2.40
N TRP A 567 14.54 -25.88 1.90
CA TRP A 567 14.94 -25.64 0.52
C TRP A 567 16.44 -25.80 0.35
N THR A 568 16.86 -26.57 -0.65
CA THR A 568 18.28 -26.82 -0.96
C THR A 568 18.61 -26.37 -2.37
N VAL A 569 19.65 -25.55 -2.48
CA VAL A 569 20.20 -25.09 -3.76
C VAL A 569 20.85 -26.24 -4.54
N GLN A 570 20.36 -26.48 -5.76
CA GLN A 570 20.89 -27.49 -6.67
C GLN A 570 22.01 -26.94 -7.57
N ASN A 571 21.95 -25.65 -7.93
CA ASN A 571 22.92 -25.00 -8.81
C ASN A 571 23.30 -23.60 -8.32
N ALA A 572 24.17 -23.52 -7.30
CA ALA A 572 24.62 -22.25 -6.70
C ALA A 572 25.38 -21.31 -7.66
N SER A 573 25.71 -21.75 -8.88
CA SER A 573 26.34 -20.90 -9.90
C SER A 573 25.33 -20.20 -10.80
N HIS A 574 24.04 -20.53 -10.68
CA HIS A 574 22.99 -19.92 -11.48
C HIS A 574 22.77 -18.46 -11.00
N PRO A 575 22.69 -17.46 -11.91
CA PRO A 575 22.56 -16.05 -11.53
C PRO A 575 21.36 -15.72 -10.65
N ILE A 576 20.25 -16.47 -10.77
CA ILE A 576 19.06 -16.30 -9.92
C ILE A 576 19.38 -16.52 -8.43
N LEU A 577 20.36 -17.38 -8.13
CA LEU A 577 20.69 -17.75 -6.75
C LEU A 577 21.89 -16.95 -6.20
N GLU A 578 22.32 -15.91 -6.91
CA GLU A 578 23.46 -15.10 -6.47
C GLU A 578 23.12 -14.39 -5.15
N GLY A 579 23.88 -14.68 -4.10
CA GLY A 579 23.69 -14.09 -2.77
C GLY A 579 22.80 -14.90 -1.82
N LEU A 580 22.06 -15.90 -2.31
CA LEU A 580 21.22 -16.76 -1.49
C LEU A 580 22.04 -17.81 -0.71
N PRO A 581 21.57 -18.24 0.48
CA PRO A 581 22.16 -19.36 1.19
C PRO A 581 22.02 -20.67 0.41
N THR A 582 22.89 -21.65 0.69
CA THR A 582 22.82 -22.96 0.02
C THR A 582 21.65 -23.82 0.49
N GLU A 583 21.10 -23.48 1.67
CA GLU A 583 19.95 -24.13 2.29
C GLU A 583 19.26 -23.14 3.22
N TRP A 584 17.92 -23.14 3.24
CA TRP A 584 17.09 -22.37 4.17
C TRP A 584 15.76 -23.08 4.41
N SER A 585 14.98 -22.55 5.34
CA SER A 585 13.61 -22.97 5.63
C SER A 585 12.86 -21.71 6.01
N ASP A 586 11.72 -21.49 5.37
CA ASP A 586 10.87 -20.31 5.55
C ASP A 586 9.52 -20.68 6.19
N GLY A 587 9.25 -21.98 6.39
CA GLY A 587 7.99 -22.43 6.99
C GLY A 587 6.79 -22.37 6.04
N GLU A 588 7.01 -21.86 4.82
CA GLU A 588 5.96 -21.50 3.89
C GLU A 588 5.24 -22.71 3.32
N GLY A 589 4.03 -22.45 2.82
CA GLY A 589 3.30 -23.36 1.98
C GLY A 589 4.01 -23.59 0.65
N LEU A 590 3.72 -24.72 0.01
CA LEU A 590 4.16 -25.01 -1.35
C LEU A 590 3.13 -25.86 -2.09
N SER A 591 3.11 -25.75 -3.42
CA SER A 591 2.29 -26.61 -4.25
C SER A 591 3.08 -27.85 -4.65
N LEU A 592 2.41 -29.01 -4.65
CA LEU A 592 3.01 -30.28 -5.08
C LEU A 592 3.09 -30.34 -6.63
N ILE A 593 4.08 -29.65 -7.18
CA ILE A 593 4.32 -29.52 -8.62
C ILE A 593 5.38 -30.49 -9.13
N ALA A 594 5.38 -30.71 -10.45
CA ALA A 594 6.43 -31.43 -11.17
C ALA A 594 7.04 -30.55 -12.27
N PRO A 595 8.37 -30.63 -12.51
CA PRO A 595 9.00 -29.92 -13.60
C PRO A 595 8.61 -30.55 -14.95
N LYS A 596 8.45 -29.72 -15.98
CA LYS A 596 8.27 -30.19 -17.36
C LYS A 596 9.59 -30.67 -17.96
N ASP A 597 9.48 -31.43 -19.04
CA ASP A 597 10.63 -31.85 -19.83
C ASP A 597 11.45 -30.62 -20.29
N SER A 598 12.75 -30.63 -20.04
CA SER A 598 13.70 -29.53 -20.33
C SER A 598 13.71 -28.36 -19.34
N ALA A 599 12.91 -28.39 -18.29
CA ALA A 599 13.04 -27.44 -17.19
C ALA A 599 14.28 -27.74 -16.33
N GLU A 600 14.96 -26.69 -15.89
CA GLU A 600 16.06 -26.73 -14.92
C GLU A 600 15.51 -26.38 -13.54
N VAL A 601 15.64 -27.31 -12.59
CA VAL A 601 15.29 -27.07 -11.19
C VAL A 601 16.52 -26.54 -10.46
N LEU A 602 16.39 -25.35 -9.89
CA LEU A 602 17.48 -24.64 -9.23
C LEU A 602 17.48 -24.83 -7.71
N VAL A 603 16.29 -25.02 -7.13
CA VAL A 603 16.07 -25.20 -5.69
C VAL A 603 14.98 -26.25 -5.49
N THR A 604 15.16 -27.15 -4.51
CA THR A 604 14.20 -28.22 -4.20
C THR A 604 14.01 -28.37 -2.70
N SER A 605 12.81 -28.80 -2.29
CA SER A 605 12.55 -29.23 -0.92
C SER A 605 13.25 -30.55 -0.59
N GLY A 606 13.35 -30.87 0.70
CA GLY A 606 13.79 -32.19 1.18
C GLY A 606 12.92 -33.38 0.70
N THR A 607 11.68 -33.11 0.26
CA THR A 607 10.79 -34.12 -0.36
C THR A 607 10.94 -34.21 -1.88
N GLY A 608 11.76 -33.35 -2.48
CA GLY A 608 12.03 -33.30 -3.92
C GLY A 608 11.08 -32.42 -4.72
N THR A 609 10.21 -31.64 -4.06
CA THR A 609 9.34 -30.67 -4.74
C THR A 609 10.18 -29.47 -5.21
N PRO A 610 10.10 -29.04 -6.49
CA PRO A 610 10.80 -27.83 -6.95
C PRO A 610 10.30 -26.57 -6.23
N MET A 611 11.20 -25.65 -5.92
CA MET A 611 10.89 -24.27 -5.49
C MET A 611 11.11 -23.32 -6.66
N VAL A 612 12.37 -23.13 -7.03
CA VAL A 612 12.77 -22.30 -8.17
C VAL A 612 13.00 -23.19 -9.37
N THR A 613 12.16 -23.05 -10.39
CA THR A 613 12.30 -23.77 -11.66
C THR A 613 12.40 -22.77 -12.79
N THR A 614 13.33 -22.97 -13.73
CA THR A 614 13.46 -22.14 -14.92
C THR A 614 13.45 -22.98 -16.19
N TRP A 615 13.01 -22.39 -17.29
CA TRP A 615 13.28 -22.94 -18.61
C TRP A 615 13.39 -21.85 -19.67
N ASN A 616 13.97 -22.22 -20.81
CA ASN A 616 13.99 -21.37 -21.99
C ASN A 616 12.75 -21.69 -22.82
N SER A 617 11.72 -20.86 -22.71
CA SER A 617 10.58 -20.89 -23.62
C SER A 617 11.02 -20.43 -25.02
N PRO A 618 10.31 -20.76 -26.12
CA PRO A 618 10.65 -20.28 -27.46
C PRO A 618 10.56 -18.75 -27.55
N GLY A 619 11.64 -18.04 -27.21
CA GLY A 619 11.74 -16.58 -27.25
C GLY A 619 12.29 -15.99 -25.97
N GLY A 620 11.67 -16.32 -24.83
CA GLY A 620 11.94 -15.73 -23.52
C GLY A 620 12.38 -16.73 -22.45
N LYS A 621 12.67 -16.22 -21.25
CA LYS A 621 13.01 -17.04 -20.08
C LYS A 621 11.84 -17.02 -19.11
N VAL A 622 11.45 -18.19 -18.61
CA VAL A 622 10.41 -18.28 -17.58
C VAL A 622 11.03 -18.83 -16.31
N VAL A 623 10.66 -18.22 -15.19
CA VAL A 623 10.97 -18.65 -13.82
C VAL A 623 9.65 -18.87 -13.12
N HIS A 624 9.53 -19.98 -12.40
CA HIS A 624 8.45 -20.24 -11.48
C HIS A 624 9.00 -20.33 -10.07
N LEU A 625 8.37 -19.61 -9.14
CA LEU A 625 8.64 -19.63 -7.71
C LEU A 625 7.50 -20.39 -7.03
N ASN A 626 7.79 -21.58 -6.55
CA ASN A 626 6.84 -22.46 -5.86
C ASN A 626 6.99 -22.29 -4.35
N ASP A 627 6.51 -21.16 -3.91
CA ASP A 627 6.46 -20.71 -2.54
C ASP A 627 5.10 -20.04 -2.37
N SER A 628 4.41 -20.30 -1.26
CA SER A 628 3.02 -19.87 -1.11
C SER A 628 2.89 -18.37 -1.08
N LEU A 629 4.01 -17.68 -0.81
CA LEU A 629 4.24 -16.24 -0.74
C LEU A 629 3.24 -15.50 0.17
N THR A 630 1.94 -15.67 0.00
CA THR A 630 0.89 -14.79 0.52
C THR A 630 -0.36 -15.54 1.00
N TYR A 631 -0.52 -16.83 0.70
CA TYR A 631 -1.70 -17.61 1.13
C TYR A 631 -1.78 -17.81 2.66
N TRP A 632 -0.63 -17.89 3.34
CA TRP A 632 -0.57 -18.13 4.80
C TRP A 632 0.07 -16.99 5.59
N ASN A 633 1.05 -16.27 5.04
CA ASN A 633 1.96 -15.44 5.84
C ASN A 633 1.81 -13.92 5.70
N GLY A 634 0.79 -13.42 4.98
CA GLY A 634 0.47 -11.99 4.97
C GLY A 634 1.60 -11.06 4.45
N GLY A 635 2.59 -11.60 3.73
CA GLY A 635 3.60 -10.84 3.01
C GLY A 635 4.67 -11.74 2.38
N LEU A 636 5.45 -11.20 1.43
CA LEU A 636 6.59 -11.88 0.81
C LEU A 636 7.69 -12.13 1.86
N GLY A 637 8.19 -13.36 1.93
CA GLY A 637 9.35 -13.72 2.74
C GLY A 637 10.63 -12.97 2.34
N PRO A 638 11.69 -12.99 3.18
CA PRO A 638 12.92 -12.24 2.94
C PRO A 638 13.84 -12.80 1.83
N GLU A 639 13.66 -14.07 1.44
CA GLU A 639 14.41 -14.76 0.35
C GLU A 639 13.82 -14.57 -1.05
#